data_AF-A0AA42JF41-F1
#
_entry.id   AF-A0AA42JF41-F1
#
_cell.length_a   1.000
_cell.length_b   1.000
_cell.length_c   1.000
_cell.angle_alpha   90.00
_cell.angle_beta   90.00
_cell.angle_gamma   90.00
#
_symmetry.space_group_name_H-M   'P 1'
#
loop_
_entity.id
_entity.type
_entity.pdbx_description
1 polymer ?
#
loop_
_entity_poly.entity_id
_entity_poly.type
_entity_poly.pdbx_seq_one_letter_code
_entity_poly.pdbx_strand_id
1 'polypeptide(L)'
;MHSTRATGYYDALGRPSQIATTVEGAVYTFGAGYDVNGRLSQVSYPSGFVARYGYNALGYADQLSDAGAQVFWTANALDAEQHLTQQTAGNGVVTTRSFSALNGRLLSVAAGSGNAVQNATYTYDLLGNPLSRTDGTSNLSESFTYDPLNRLLSATISTSTAPVKTLSYDAIGNILSKSDVGTYTYAPPGSPRPHAVTSISGSTISTTFTYDPNGNQTAGLGRTVEWTSYNRPASITQGSRTISFLHDTDHQRVKQVSPEGTTLYIAGFGVLAELSGAGGPAARWTDYLAVGNAKVGMRVTEVASQTISLRYFHLDHLGSVSVLTNEAGVVVERLSYDAWGKRRHPNGADDVTGSIESQTTRGFTGHEQLDSVALVHMNGRVYDPLVGRMISADPTVPDPLNAQAWNRYSYVGNDPLAFADPSGFSWLSEFFHGVANFFAQFPIIRAIFQIVATVVIAAVLTAATGGAALLAVKIASAALGSAITTGLSGGKLGDMLKAAAIAGATAFAFNAVGNATTHAMPAFNSPQFDPGVYAGNVAGHAAVGCLSSAASGGSCRDGALSGAVGAGVGPLVPTAFPNYRTDPGQYVGGLALTSVAGGLASVAGGGKFENGAVTAAFGYMYNQAAGKAQAGYDYENHCITDGSSFVYPLMPIVGAPLSLLRGALSAIFGGGETTALYRAVSSAEYEQIMNTGTFQAGPNSLGGKFFAETPGAAAKWGEVLNGAGNFKVIEVELPSGAASSFMRFERLDGIGPARYGTLDILNSAKPVIRSLP
;
A
#
# COMPACT_ATOMS: atom_id res chain seq x y z
N MET A 1 24.49 -26.99 -32.33
CA MET A 1 23.38 -27.31 -31.40
C MET A 1 23.97 -27.32 -30.00
N HIS A 2 23.80 -26.26 -29.23
CA HIS A 2 24.10 -26.29 -27.80
C HIS A 2 22.94 -27.05 -27.13
N SER A 3 23.18 -28.30 -26.78
CA SER A 3 22.17 -29.15 -26.16
C SER A 3 22.09 -28.85 -24.67
N THR A 4 20.92 -28.42 -24.21
CA THR A 4 20.56 -28.35 -22.80
C THR A 4 19.52 -29.43 -22.52
N ARG A 5 19.70 -30.18 -21.43
CA ARG A 5 18.77 -31.24 -21.01
C ARG A 5 18.65 -31.24 -19.50
N ALA A 6 17.44 -31.10 -18.98
CA ALA A 6 17.12 -31.40 -17.59
C ALA A 6 16.57 -32.84 -17.49
N THR A 7 17.07 -33.63 -16.55
CA THR A 7 16.52 -34.96 -16.24
C THR A 7 16.19 -35.03 -14.75
N GLY A 8 14.92 -35.28 -14.44
CA GLY A 8 14.44 -35.50 -13.09
C GLY A 8 14.44 -36.98 -12.72
N TYR A 9 14.86 -37.30 -11.51
CA TYR A 9 14.71 -38.62 -10.90
C TYR A 9 13.77 -38.50 -9.72
N TYR A 10 13.07 -39.59 -9.41
CA TYR A 10 12.06 -39.62 -8.36
C TYR A 10 12.38 -40.71 -7.34
N ASP A 11 12.02 -40.48 -6.09
CA ASP A 11 12.05 -41.52 -5.07
C ASP A 11 10.85 -42.49 -5.18
N ALA A 12 10.79 -43.48 -4.30
CA ALA A 12 9.72 -44.48 -4.29
C ALA A 12 8.32 -43.90 -4.00
N LEU A 13 8.23 -42.66 -3.52
CA LEU A 13 6.97 -41.95 -3.27
C LEU A 13 6.61 -40.98 -4.41
N GLY A 14 7.37 -40.99 -5.51
CA GLY A 14 7.14 -40.11 -6.66
C GLY A 14 7.55 -38.66 -6.40
N ARG A 15 8.34 -38.37 -5.37
CA ARG A 15 8.87 -37.03 -5.10
C ARG A 15 10.20 -36.85 -5.85
N PRO A 16 10.51 -35.67 -6.41
CA PRO A 16 11.76 -35.49 -7.14
C PRO A 16 12.98 -35.67 -6.21
N SER A 17 13.87 -36.59 -6.50
CA SER A 17 15.07 -36.89 -5.69
C SER A 17 16.35 -36.30 -6.28
N GLN A 18 16.36 -36.03 -7.58
CA GLN A 18 17.51 -35.44 -8.27
C GLN A 18 17.05 -34.65 -9.49
N ILE A 19 17.72 -33.53 -9.76
CA ILE A 19 17.60 -32.73 -10.98
C ILE A 19 19.00 -32.62 -11.59
N ALA A 20 19.19 -33.20 -12.76
CA ALA A 20 20.45 -33.13 -13.50
C ALA A 20 20.30 -32.20 -14.72
N THR A 21 21.07 -31.12 -14.74
CA THR A 21 21.10 -30.13 -15.83
C THR A 21 22.38 -30.30 -16.63
N THR A 22 22.25 -30.69 -17.89
CA THR A 22 23.37 -30.76 -18.84
C THR A 22 23.52 -29.43 -19.57
N VAL A 23 24.69 -28.81 -19.49
CA VAL A 23 25.05 -27.62 -20.27
C VAL A 23 26.35 -27.91 -21.03
N GLU A 24 26.28 -27.87 -22.36
CA GLU A 24 27.45 -28.06 -23.24
C GLU A 24 28.23 -29.37 -22.97
N GLY A 25 27.49 -30.43 -22.62
CA GLY A 25 28.05 -31.77 -22.36
C GLY A 25 28.47 -32.02 -20.90
N ALA A 26 28.61 -30.98 -20.07
CA ALA A 26 28.85 -31.12 -18.64
C ALA A 26 27.51 -31.29 -17.89
N VAL A 27 27.47 -32.18 -16.89
CA VAL A 27 26.28 -32.47 -16.09
C VAL A 27 26.43 -31.87 -14.70
N TYR A 28 25.45 -31.07 -14.30
CA TYR A 28 25.37 -30.46 -12.98
C TYR A 28 24.15 -31.00 -12.25
N THR A 29 24.34 -31.51 -11.04
CA THR A 29 23.30 -32.23 -10.32
C THR A 29 22.94 -31.52 -9.02
N PHE A 30 21.64 -31.29 -8.85
CA PHE A 30 21.03 -31.13 -7.54
C PHE A 30 20.42 -32.45 -7.07
N GLY A 31 20.54 -32.74 -5.77
CA GLY A 31 19.87 -33.86 -5.11
C GLY A 31 19.00 -33.37 -3.96
N ALA A 32 17.94 -34.10 -3.63
CA ALA A 32 17.02 -33.77 -2.53
C ALA A 32 16.83 -34.95 -1.58
N GLY A 33 16.77 -34.63 -0.29
CA GLY A 33 16.31 -35.51 0.77
C GLY A 33 15.03 -34.97 1.38
N TYR A 34 14.16 -35.88 1.83
CA TYR A 34 12.89 -35.53 2.47
C TYR A 34 12.81 -36.09 3.87
N ASP A 35 12.12 -35.40 4.77
CA ASP A 35 11.76 -35.93 6.07
C ASP A 35 10.56 -36.88 6.01
N VAL A 36 10.18 -37.41 7.18
CA VAL A 36 9.03 -38.32 7.33
C VAL A 36 7.68 -37.69 6.96
N ASN A 37 7.59 -36.36 6.94
CA ASN A 37 6.39 -35.60 6.57
C ASN A 37 6.40 -35.19 5.10
N GLY A 38 7.42 -35.58 4.33
CA GLY A 38 7.57 -35.24 2.92
C GLY A 38 8.04 -33.82 2.63
N ARG A 39 8.58 -33.12 3.62
CA ARG A 39 9.19 -31.81 3.46
C ARG A 39 10.66 -31.96 3.10
N LEU A 40 11.21 -30.98 2.38
CA LEU A 40 12.59 -30.98 1.90
C LEU A 40 13.58 -30.85 3.07
N SER A 41 14.17 -31.95 3.53
CA SER A 41 15.10 -31.93 4.65
C SER A 41 16.54 -31.62 4.23
N GLN A 42 16.88 -31.85 2.95
CA GLN A 42 18.24 -31.67 2.45
C GLN A 42 18.25 -31.33 0.96
N VAL A 43 19.20 -30.50 0.53
CA VAL A 43 19.54 -30.29 -0.88
C VAL A 43 21.06 -30.38 -1.08
N SER A 44 21.53 -31.27 -1.94
CA SER A 44 22.93 -31.33 -2.37
C SER A 44 23.13 -30.53 -3.65
N TYR A 45 24.08 -29.60 -3.64
CA TYR A 45 24.42 -28.70 -4.73
C TYR A 45 25.47 -29.33 -5.65
N PRO A 46 25.55 -28.90 -6.92
CA PRO A 46 26.58 -29.36 -7.85
C PRO A 46 28.01 -28.96 -7.44
N SER A 47 28.16 -27.96 -6.56
CA SER A 47 29.44 -27.56 -5.95
C SER A 47 29.95 -28.56 -4.90
N GLY A 48 29.11 -29.52 -4.47
CA GLY A 48 29.37 -30.41 -3.35
C GLY A 48 28.86 -29.88 -2.00
N PHE A 49 28.37 -28.65 -1.94
CA PHE A 49 27.69 -28.13 -0.74
C PHE A 49 26.38 -28.88 -0.48
N VAL A 50 26.03 -29.07 0.79
CA VAL A 50 24.81 -29.74 1.20
C VAL A 50 24.08 -28.86 2.18
N ALA A 51 22.94 -28.30 1.77
CA ALA A 51 22.02 -27.59 2.65
C ALA A 51 21.11 -28.58 3.39
N ARG A 52 20.88 -28.36 4.68
CA ARG A 52 19.94 -29.09 5.52
C ARG A 52 18.96 -28.15 6.19
N TYR A 53 17.69 -28.52 6.19
CA TYR A 53 16.60 -27.72 6.73
C TYR A 53 16.06 -28.35 8.01
N GLY A 54 16.12 -27.57 9.09
CA GLY A 54 15.39 -27.82 10.33
C GLY A 54 13.96 -27.31 10.20
N TYR A 55 13.03 -27.97 10.88
CA TYR A 55 11.64 -27.57 10.91
C TYR A 55 11.09 -27.57 12.33
N ASN A 56 10.29 -26.55 12.64
CA ASN A 56 9.57 -26.48 13.90
C ASN A 56 8.37 -27.45 13.92
N ALA A 57 7.73 -27.54 15.09
CA ALA A 57 6.57 -28.41 15.31
C ALA A 57 5.35 -28.08 14.43
N LEU A 58 5.26 -26.85 13.90
CA LEU A 58 4.15 -26.38 13.07
C LEU A 58 4.35 -26.66 11.57
N GLY A 59 5.54 -27.05 11.13
CA GLY A 59 5.78 -27.28 9.71
C GLY A 59 6.82 -26.38 9.07
N TYR A 60 7.16 -25.24 9.69
CA TYR A 60 7.94 -24.17 9.08
C TYR A 60 9.43 -24.40 9.24
N ALA A 61 10.20 -24.05 8.21
CA ALA A 61 11.65 -24.12 8.26
C ALA A 61 12.18 -23.10 9.28
N ASP A 62 12.94 -23.57 10.27
CA ASP A 62 13.46 -22.75 11.37
C ASP A 62 14.99 -22.74 11.44
N GLN A 63 15.67 -23.56 10.64
CA GLN A 63 17.11 -23.59 10.57
C GLN A 63 17.61 -24.00 9.19
N LEU A 64 18.70 -23.38 8.74
CA LEU A 64 19.52 -23.82 7.61
C LEU A 64 20.93 -24.15 8.12
N SER A 65 21.39 -25.37 7.86
CA SER A 65 22.73 -25.85 8.23
C SER A 65 23.37 -26.66 7.10
N ASP A 66 24.61 -27.13 7.27
CA ASP A 66 25.23 -28.11 6.38
C ASP A 66 25.30 -29.54 6.95
N ALA A 67 25.94 -30.43 6.18
CA ALA A 67 26.19 -31.80 6.60
C ALA A 67 27.06 -31.93 7.86
N GLY A 68 27.93 -30.94 8.12
CA GLY A 68 28.80 -30.84 9.28
C GLY A 68 28.18 -30.10 10.47
N ALA A 69 26.88 -29.77 10.39
CA ALA A 69 26.13 -29.01 11.38
C ALA A 69 26.57 -27.54 11.57
N GLN A 70 27.29 -26.95 10.61
CA GLN A 70 27.48 -25.51 10.56
C GLN A 70 26.12 -24.85 10.26
N VAL A 71 25.67 -23.93 11.12
CA VAL A 71 24.42 -23.19 10.94
C VAL A 71 24.68 -21.93 10.11
N PHE A 72 23.83 -21.69 9.11
CA PHE A 72 23.86 -20.49 8.27
C PHE A 72 22.70 -19.54 8.57
N TRP A 73 21.60 -20.03 9.12
CA TRP A 73 20.45 -19.21 9.48
C TRP A 73 19.58 -19.92 10.51
N THR A 74 18.94 -19.15 11.38
CA THR A 74 17.96 -19.65 12.37
C THR A 74 16.82 -18.64 12.52
N ALA A 75 15.58 -19.13 12.50
CA ALA A 75 14.41 -18.38 12.96
C ALA A 75 14.32 -18.48 14.49
N ASN A 76 14.38 -17.35 15.18
CA ASN A 76 14.36 -17.32 16.64
C ASN A 76 12.96 -17.04 17.21
N ALA A 77 12.17 -16.19 16.55
CA ALA A 77 10.85 -15.81 17.04
C ALA A 77 9.89 -15.44 15.90
N LEU A 78 8.62 -15.76 16.12
CA LEU A 78 7.48 -15.42 15.26
C LEU A 78 6.44 -14.64 16.09
N ASP A 79 5.65 -13.77 15.47
CA ASP A 79 4.44 -13.21 16.09
C ASP A 79 3.23 -14.18 15.95
N ALA A 80 2.06 -13.77 16.44
CA ALA A 80 0.85 -14.59 16.39
C ALA A 80 0.39 -14.87 14.95
N GLU A 81 0.63 -13.92 14.04
CA GLU A 81 0.38 -13.98 12.60
C GLU A 81 1.46 -14.75 11.82
N GLN A 82 2.45 -15.34 12.52
CA GLN A 82 3.56 -16.12 11.96
C GLN A 82 4.56 -15.30 11.12
N HIS A 83 4.65 -13.99 11.33
CA HIS A 83 5.75 -13.20 10.79
C HIS A 83 7.03 -13.38 11.61
N LEU A 84 8.16 -13.41 10.91
CA LEU A 84 9.49 -13.57 11.53
C LEU A 84 9.97 -12.29 12.21
N THR A 85 9.81 -12.23 13.53
CA THR A 85 10.18 -11.09 14.37
C THR A 85 11.64 -11.10 14.80
N GLN A 86 12.28 -12.28 14.86
CA GLN A 86 13.71 -12.40 15.13
C GLN A 86 14.35 -13.56 14.36
N GLN A 87 15.52 -13.29 13.79
CA GLN A 87 16.36 -14.30 13.13
C GLN A 87 17.84 -14.06 13.44
N THR A 88 18.65 -15.11 13.28
CA THR A 88 20.10 -15.05 13.45
C THR A 88 20.77 -15.63 12.21
N ALA A 89 21.66 -14.84 11.59
CA ALA A 89 22.53 -15.33 10.52
C ALA A 89 23.66 -16.20 11.09
N GLY A 90 24.26 -17.07 10.28
CA GLY A 90 25.29 -18.02 10.73
C GLY A 90 26.59 -17.38 11.26
N ASN A 91 26.78 -16.08 11.02
CA ASN A 91 27.85 -15.27 11.61
C ASN A 91 27.46 -14.63 12.97
N GLY A 92 26.31 -14.99 13.54
CA GLY A 92 25.81 -14.49 14.82
C GLY A 92 25.13 -13.12 14.77
N VAL A 93 25.00 -12.49 13.60
CA VAL A 93 24.26 -11.23 13.48
C VAL A 93 22.77 -11.51 13.64
N VAL A 94 22.18 -10.93 14.69
CA VAL A 94 20.74 -10.99 14.96
C VAL A 94 20.04 -9.87 14.20
N THR A 95 18.93 -10.19 13.53
CA THR A 95 17.99 -9.24 12.94
C THR A 95 16.66 -9.32 13.66
N THR A 96 16.13 -8.18 14.08
CA THR A 96 14.79 -8.03 14.66
C THR A 96 13.89 -7.24 13.71
N ARG A 97 12.64 -7.66 13.60
CA ARG A 97 11.59 -6.99 12.82
C ARG A 97 10.40 -6.66 13.70
N SER A 98 9.81 -5.49 13.49
CA SER A 98 8.55 -5.13 14.12
C SER A 98 7.45 -4.98 13.08
N PHE A 99 6.24 -5.41 13.43
CA PHE A 99 5.08 -5.37 12.56
C PHE A 99 3.95 -4.58 13.23
N SER A 100 3.11 -3.96 12.42
CA SER A 100 1.90 -3.28 12.87
C SER A 100 0.86 -4.31 13.32
N ALA A 101 0.45 -4.23 14.57
CA ALA A 101 -0.58 -5.14 15.13
C ALA A 101 -1.94 -5.02 14.43
N LEU A 102 -2.22 -3.91 13.72
CA LEU A 102 -3.50 -3.70 13.04
C LEU A 102 -3.56 -4.37 11.66
N ASN A 103 -2.43 -4.47 10.95
CA ASN A 103 -2.43 -4.85 9.54
C ASN A 103 -1.22 -5.67 9.08
N GLY A 104 -0.35 -6.09 10.01
CA GLY A 104 0.80 -6.94 9.72
C GLY A 104 1.92 -6.28 8.91
N ARG A 105 1.88 -4.97 8.66
CA ARG A 105 2.92 -4.28 7.87
C ARG A 105 4.22 -4.14 8.65
N LEU A 106 5.34 -4.34 7.97
CA LEU A 106 6.68 -4.20 8.54
C LEU A 106 6.98 -2.74 8.90
N LEU A 107 7.18 -2.44 10.18
CA LEU A 107 7.45 -1.08 10.68
C LEU A 107 8.95 -0.80 10.83
N SER A 108 9.75 -1.82 11.17
CA SER A 108 11.21 -1.66 11.28
C SER A 108 11.97 -2.96 11.06
N VAL A 109 13.23 -2.81 10.63
CA VAL A 109 14.24 -3.86 10.56
C VAL A 109 15.52 -3.34 11.21
N ALA A 110 15.99 -4.00 12.26
CA ALA A 110 17.23 -3.67 12.95
C ALA A 110 18.14 -4.88 13.04
N ALA A 111 19.44 -4.71 12.81
CA ALA A 111 20.41 -5.80 12.84
C ALA A 111 21.73 -5.42 13.50
N GLY A 112 22.33 -6.40 14.19
CA GLY A 112 23.61 -6.27 14.88
C GLY A 112 23.52 -5.51 16.21
N SER A 113 24.62 -5.55 16.97
CA SER A 113 24.71 -4.85 18.27
C SER A 113 24.47 -3.34 18.08
N GLY A 114 23.56 -2.77 18.87
CA GLY A 114 23.18 -1.36 18.77
C GLY A 114 22.63 -0.95 17.40
N ASN A 115 22.09 -1.90 16.62
CA ASN A 115 21.57 -1.68 15.26
C ASN A 115 22.65 -1.24 14.25
N ALA A 116 23.92 -1.55 14.51
CA ALA A 116 25.04 -1.07 13.68
C ALA A 116 25.10 -1.70 12.28
N VAL A 117 24.48 -2.87 12.07
CA VAL A 117 24.45 -3.52 10.75
C VAL A 117 23.32 -2.93 9.90
N GLN A 118 22.09 -2.85 10.44
CA GLN A 118 20.93 -2.29 9.75
C GLN A 118 20.02 -1.58 10.75
N ASN A 119 19.41 -0.46 10.37
CA ASN A 119 18.47 0.28 11.21
C ASN A 119 17.41 0.99 10.35
N ALA A 120 16.53 0.21 9.71
CA ALA A 120 15.51 0.72 8.81
C ALA A 120 14.16 0.89 9.52
N THR A 121 13.45 1.99 9.25
CA THR A 121 12.06 2.21 9.71
C THR A 121 11.17 2.67 8.57
N TYR A 122 9.89 2.33 8.63
CA TYR A 122 8.91 2.58 7.59
C TYR A 122 7.62 3.16 8.18
N THR A 123 7.01 4.09 7.45
CA THR A 123 5.64 4.53 7.71
C THR A 123 4.81 4.35 6.46
N TYR A 124 3.49 4.19 6.63
CA TYR A 124 2.58 3.87 5.54
C TYR A 124 1.33 4.74 5.62
N ASP A 125 0.69 4.95 4.48
CA ASP A 125 -0.69 5.43 4.46
C ASP A 125 -1.67 4.29 4.77
N LEU A 126 -2.98 4.59 4.74
CA LEU A 126 -4.02 3.60 5.01
C LEU A 126 -4.04 2.48 3.96
N LEU A 127 -3.71 2.77 2.70
CA LEU A 127 -3.75 1.82 1.59
C LEU A 127 -2.51 0.92 1.53
N GLY A 128 -1.42 1.31 2.20
CA GLY A 128 -0.19 0.52 2.29
C GLY A 128 0.96 1.04 1.47
N ASN A 129 0.82 2.23 0.92
CA ASN A 129 1.90 2.90 0.23
C ASN A 129 2.88 3.45 1.29
N PRO A 130 4.19 3.18 1.19
CA PRO A 130 5.17 3.74 2.13
C PRO A 130 5.21 5.27 2.07
N LEU A 131 4.90 5.97 3.16
CA LEU A 131 5.00 7.44 3.25
C LEU A 131 6.42 7.91 3.56
N SER A 132 7.18 7.10 4.28
CA SER A 132 8.58 7.37 4.58
C SER A 132 9.38 6.10 4.79
N ARG A 133 10.68 6.18 4.53
CA ARG A 133 11.65 5.22 5.07
C ARG A 133 12.89 5.94 5.59
N THR A 134 13.47 5.43 6.66
CA THR A 134 14.74 5.96 7.19
C THR A 134 15.74 4.83 7.39
N ASP A 135 17.03 5.17 7.32
CA ASP A 135 18.14 4.31 7.73
C ASP A 135 19.02 5.04 8.73
N GLY A 136 18.90 4.66 10.01
CA GLY A 136 19.66 5.26 11.10
C GLY A 136 21.16 4.95 11.05
N THR A 137 21.61 3.97 10.25
CA THR A 137 23.05 3.68 10.10
C THR A 137 23.75 4.65 9.14
N SER A 138 23.00 5.21 8.19
CA SER A 138 23.49 6.16 7.18
C SER A 138 22.94 7.57 7.36
N ASN A 139 22.09 7.80 8.38
CA ASN A 139 21.33 9.03 8.59
C ASN A 139 20.54 9.47 7.35
N LEU A 140 20.05 8.49 6.57
CA LEU A 140 19.27 8.72 5.38
C LEU A 140 17.78 8.73 5.74
N SER A 141 17.05 9.75 5.32
CA SER A 141 15.60 9.81 5.46
C SER A 141 14.95 10.16 4.13
N GLU A 142 13.89 9.43 3.80
CA GLU A 142 13.13 9.63 2.59
C GLU A 142 11.64 9.72 2.88
N SER A 143 10.94 10.59 2.14
CA SER A 143 9.49 10.71 2.16
C SER A 143 8.91 10.60 0.76
N PHE A 144 7.75 9.99 0.65
CA PHE A 144 7.10 9.69 -0.62
C PHE A 144 5.68 10.23 -0.66
N THR A 145 5.20 10.55 -1.86
CA THR A 145 3.81 10.94 -2.09
C THR A 145 3.23 10.18 -3.26
N TYR A 146 1.92 9.99 -3.25
CA TYR A 146 1.19 9.17 -4.23
C TYR A 146 -0.02 9.91 -4.77
N ASP A 147 -0.42 9.56 -5.98
CA ASP A 147 -1.70 10.01 -6.54
C ASP A 147 -2.86 9.10 -6.07
N PRO A 148 -4.13 9.46 -6.37
CA PRO A 148 -5.29 8.66 -5.95
C PRO A 148 -5.36 7.24 -6.55
N LEU A 149 -4.49 6.90 -7.50
CA LEU A 149 -4.36 5.55 -8.08
C LEU A 149 -3.16 4.79 -7.49
N ASN A 150 -2.59 5.28 -6.37
CA ASN A 150 -1.42 4.74 -5.68
C ASN A 150 -0.13 4.77 -6.51
N ARG A 151 0.00 5.71 -7.46
CA ARG A 151 1.23 5.85 -8.25
C ARG A 151 2.16 6.87 -7.61
N LEU A 152 3.46 6.58 -7.57
CA LEU A 152 4.46 7.42 -6.91
C LEU A 152 4.60 8.79 -7.59
N LEU A 153 4.22 9.88 -6.92
CA LEU A 153 4.35 11.25 -7.43
C LEU A 153 5.69 11.89 -7.08
N SER A 154 6.22 11.62 -5.89
CA SER A 154 7.52 12.16 -5.50
C SER A 154 8.27 11.28 -4.51
N ALA A 155 9.59 11.38 -4.57
CA ALA A 155 10.52 10.84 -3.59
C ALA A 155 11.46 11.97 -3.15
N THR A 156 11.47 12.27 -1.85
CA THR A 156 12.30 13.33 -1.27
C THR A 156 13.34 12.73 -0.34
N ILE A 157 14.62 13.04 -0.55
CA ILE A 157 15.77 12.58 0.23
C ILE A 157 16.32 13.77 1.03
N SER A 158 16.32 13.68 2.35
CA SER A 158 16.68 14.80 3.24
C SER A 158 18.15 15.23 3.17
N THR A 159 19.04 14.33 2.72
CA THR A 159 20.50 14.52 2.70
C THR A 159 21.08 14.81 1.31
N SER A 160 20.23 14.94 0.28
CA SER A 160 20.63 15.09 -1.13
C SER A 160 20.70 16.56 -1.58
N THR A 161 21.63 16.88 -2.48
CA THR A 161 21.74 18.19 -3.16
C THR A 161 20.56 18.47 -4.10
N ALA A 162 19.99 17.43 -4.70
CA ALA A 162 18.73 17.45 -5.43
C ALA A 162 17.72 16.60 -4.65
N PRO A 163 17.11 17.15 -3.59
CA PRO A 163 16.40 16.34 -2.62
C PRO A 163 15.13 15.73 -3.19
N VAL A 164 14.49 16.33 -4.20
CA VAL A 164 13.18 15.88 -4.69
C VAL A 164 13.25 15.33 -6.11
N LYS A 165 12.81 14.08 -6.29
CA LYS A 165 12.48 13.50 -7.59
C LYS A 165 10.96 13.50 -7.76
N THR A 166 10.45 14.06 -8.85
CA THR A 166 9.00 14.16 -9.13
C THR A 166 8.63 13.42 -10.40
N LEU A 167 7.44 12.84 -10.42
CA LEU A 167 6.88 12.11 -11.55
C LEU A 167 5.48 12.60 -11.89
N SER A 168 5.11 12.42 -13.16
CA SER A 168 3.74 12.63 -13.63
C SER A 168 3.32 11.50 -14.57
N TYR A 169 2.01 11.29 -14.69
CA TYR A 169 1.44 10.17 -15.43
C TYR A 169 0.26 10.59 -16.29
N ASP A 170 0.01 9.83 -17.35
CA ASP A 170 -1.26 9.93 -18.09
C ASP A 170 -2.35 9.03 -17.47
N ALA A 171 -3.55 9.07 -18.05
CA ALA A 171 -4.70 8.31 -17.59
C ALA A 171 -4.52 6.79 -17.75
N ILE A 172 -3.69 6.34 -18.70
CA ILE A 172 -3.47 4.92 -19.00
C ILE A 172 -2.18 4.38 -18.35
N GLY A 173 -1.61 5.12 -17.41
CA GLY A 173 -0.53 4.67 -16.54
C GLY A 173 0.88 4.85 -17.11
N ASN A 174 1.05 5.58 -18.22
CA ASN A 174 2.37 5.94 -18.74
C ASN A 174 2.99 7.05 -17.90
N ILE A 175 4.30 6.98 -17.64
CA ILE A 175 5.06 8.10 -17.05
C ILE A 175 5.15 9.17 -18.13
N LEU A 176 4.69 10.40 -17.85
CA LEU A 176 4.85 11.56 -18.74
C LEU A 176 6.15 12.31 -18.47
N SER A 177 6.56 12.41 -17.21
CA SER A 177 7.84 13.00 -16.83
C SER A 177 8.39 12.37 -15.56
N LYS A 178 9.72 12.36 -15.47
CA LYS A 178 10.49 11.98 -14.28
C LYS A 178 11.66 12.94 -14.17
N SER A 179 11.74 13.74 -13.11
CA SER A 179 12.62 14.93 -13.06
C SER A 179 14.12 14.63 -13.18
N ASP A 180 14.56 13.44 -12.76
CA ASP A 180 15.95 12.99 -12.89
C ASP A 180 16.25 12.28 -14.23
N VAL A 181 15.25 12.16 -15.11
CA VAL A 181 15.36 11.49 -16.42
C VAL A 181 14.99 12.43 -17.56
N GLY A 182 13.75 12.93 -17.57
CA GLY A 182 13.20 13.78 -18.63
C GLY A 182 11.70 13.58 -18.85
N THR A 183 11.23 14.11 -19.98
CA THR A 183 9.87 13.97 -20.49
C THR A 183 9.79 12.79 -21.45
N TYR A 184 8.76 11.95 -21.28
CA TYR A 184 8.57 10.73 -22.03
C TYR A 184 7.53 10.98 -23.13
N THR A 185 7.81 10.45 -24.32
CA THR A 185 6.87 10.48 -25.44
C THR A 185 6.41 9.07 -25.77
N TYR A 186 5.16 8.94 -26.21
CA TYR A 186 4.53 7.69 -26.60
C TYR A 186 3.86 7.86 -27.96
N ALA A 187 3.42 6.74 -28.54
CA ALA A 187 2.59 6.77 -29.73
C ALA A 187 1.22 7.42 -29.42
N PRO A 188 0.62 8.17 -30.36
CA PRO A 188 -0.67 8.80 -30.13
C PRO A 188 -1.79 7.77 -29.95
N PRO A 189 -2.90 8.14 -29.27
CA PRO A 189 -4.03 7.23 -29.04
C PRO A 189 -4.52 6.57 -30.34
N GLY A 190 -4.81 5.27 -30.27
CA GLY A 190 -5.20 4.45 -31.43
C GLY A 190 -4.02 3.89 -32.24
N SER A 191 -2.78 4.25 -31.93
CA SER A 191 -1.59 3.67 -32.56
C SER A 191 -1.17 2.35 -31.89
N PRO A 192 -0.48 1.44 -32.60
CA PRO A 192 0.11 0.25 -32.00
C PRO A 192 1.12 0.60 -30.89
N ARG A 193 1.11 -0.18 -29.80
CA ARG A 193 2.01 -0.04 -28.63
C ARG A 193 1.91 1.35 -27.95
N PRO A 194 0.72 1.78 -27.50
CA PRO A 194 0.52 3.09 -26.86
C PRO A 194 1.24 3.25 -25.49
N HIS A 195 1.77 2.16 -24.95
CA HIS A 195 2.50 2.13 -23.68
C HIS A 195 4.02 2.00 -23.84
N ALA A 196 4.52 1.83 -25.07
CA ALA A 196 5.94 1.76 -25.36
C ALA A 196 6.50 3.19 -25.48
N VAL A 197 7.52 3.50 -24.68
CA VAL A 197 8.20 4.81 -24.72
C VAL A 197 8.87 4.96 -26.08
N THR A 198 8.57 6.00 -26.85
CA THR A 198 9.19 6.22 -28.17
C THR A 198 10.41 7.15 -28.09
N SER A 199 10.40 8.09 -27.15
CA SER A 199 11.55 8.94 -26.86
C SER A 199 11.51 9.50 -25.45
N ILE A 200 12.68 9.90 -24.95
CA ILE A 200 12.84 10.68 -23.73
C ILE A 200 13.65 11.92 -24.06
N SER A 201 13.19 13.09 -23.63
CA SER A 201 13.90 14.36 -23.71
C SER A 201 14.11 14.95 -22.32
N GLY A 202 15.37 15.04 -21.90
CA GLY A 202 15.77 15.58 -20.61
C GLY A 202 17.19 16.14 -20.65
N SER A 203 17.60 16.78 -19.55
CA SER A 203 18.96 17.32 -19.39
C SER A 203 20.00 16.22 -19.21
N THR A 204 19.64 15.14 -18.50
CA THR A 204 20.51 13.99 -18.24
C THR A 204 20.55 13.03 -19.42
N ILE A 205 19.41 12.84 -20.09
CA ILE A 205 19.22 11.83 -21.13
C ILE A 205 18.37 12.41 -22.24
N SER A 206 18.80 12.19 -23.49
CA SER A 206 18.01 12.44 -24.68
C SER A 206 18.17 11.27 -25.64
N THR A 207 17.11 10.49 -25.87
CA THR A 207 17.19 9.26 -26.67
C THR A 207 15.86 8.91 -27.32
N THR A 208 15.93 8.07 -28.35
CA THR A 208 14.78 7.40 -28.97
C THR A 208 14.85 5.91 -28.73
N PHE A 209 13.69 5.26 -28.76
CA PHE A 209 13.55 3.83 -28.57
C PHE A 209 12.85 3.21 -29.77
N THR A 210 13.25 1.99 -30.12
CA THR A 210 12.62 1.19 -31.18
C THR A 210 12.18 -0.15 -30.64
N TYR A 211 11.16 -0.73 -31.27
CA TYR A 211 10.54 -1.98 -30.84
C TYR A 211 10.25 -2.88 -32.04
N ASP A 212 10.31 -4.19 -31.80
CA ASP A 212 9.80 -5.20 -32.73
C ASP A 212 8.25 -5.25 -32.73
N PRO A 213 7.62 -6.01 -33.64
CA PRO A 213 6.15 -6.17 -33.66
C PRO A 213 5.54 -6.77 -32.40
N ASN A 214 6.31 -7.53 -31.60
CA ASN A 214 5.84 -8.13 -30.34
C ASN A 214 5.90 -7.15 -29.17
N GLY A 215 6.50 -5.96 -29.35
CA GLY A 215 6.66 -4.97 -28.29
C GLY A 215 7.92 -5.21 -27.44
N ASN A 216 8.92 -5.86 -28.00
CA ASN A 216 10.22 -5.93 -27.36
C ASN A 216 11.11 -4.78 -27.83
N GLN A 217 11.74 -4.06 -26.92
CA GLN A 217 12.64 -2.96 -27.25
C GLN A 217 13.87 -3.50 -27.99
N THR A 218 14.16 -3.00 -29.18
CA THR A 218 15.32 -3.39 -30.00
C THR A 218 16.48 -2.40 -29.90
N ALA A 219 16.20 -1.13 -29.58
CA ALA A 219 17.22 -0.12 -29.30
C ALA A 219 16.74 0.97 -28.33
N GLY A 220 17.68 1.61 -27.63
CA GLY A 220 17.44 2.80 -26.80
C GLY A 220 18.46 2.98 -25.68
N LEU A 221 18.78 4.24 -25.32
CA LEU A 221 19.88 4.59 -24.38
C LEU A 221 21.25 4.02 -24.81
N GLY A 222 21.54 4.04 -26.11
CA GLY A 222 22.79 3.49 -26.65
C GLY A 222 22.89 1.96 -26.53
N ARG A 223 21.79 1.27 -26.18
CA ARG A 223 21.71 -0.18 -26.16
C ARG A 223 21.03 -0.71 -27.42
N THR A 224 21.47 -1.88 -27.87
CA THR A 224 20.74 -2.73 -28.81
C THR A 224 20.39 -4.05 -28.13
N VAL A 225 19.22 -4.59 -28.44
CA VAL A 225 18.73 -5.84 -27.85
C VAL A 225 18.23 -6.76 -28.94
N GLU A 226 18.72 -7.99 -28.92
CA GLU A 226 18.23 -9.08 -29.77
C GLU A 226 17.35 -9.99 -28.93
N TRP A 227 16.33 -10.56 -29.57
CA TRP A 227 15.28 -11.32 -28.90
C TRP A 227 15.16 -12.72 -29.47
N THR A 228 14.85 -13.68 -28.61
CA THR A 228 14.48 -15.03 -29.01
C THR A 228 13.06 -15.04 -29.60
N SER A 229 12.69 -16.12 -30.31
CA SER A 229 11.33 -16.31 -30.83
C SER A 229 10.24 -16.40 -29.75
N TYR A 230 10.62 -16.58 -28.49
CA TYR A 230 9.75 -16.67 -27.32
C TYR A 230 9.86 -15.44 -26.39
N ASN A 231 10.23 -14.28 -26.95
CA ASN A 231 10.24 -12.97 -26.27
C ASN A 231 11.11 -12.94 -24.99
N ARG A 232 12.30 -13.55 -25.05
CA ARG A 232 13.38 -13.39 -24.06
C ARG A 232 14.56 -12.66 -24.68
N PRO A 233 15.32 -11.85 -23.93
CA PRO A 233 16.55 -11.27 -24.45
C PRO A 233 17.52 -12.38 -24.84
N ALA A 234 17.98 -12.38 -26.09
CA ALA A 234 19.04 -13.24 -26.57
C ALA A 234 20.41 -12.57 -26.35
N SER A 235 20.52 -11.28 -26.64
CA SER A 235 21.71 -10.48 -26.36
C SER A 235 21.34 -9.02 -26.07
N ILE A 236 22.13 -8.35 -25.25
CA ILE A 236 22.04 -6.91 -24.98
C ILE A 236 23.44 -6.32 -25.15
N THR A 237 23.58 -5.31 -26.00
CA THR A 237 24.84 -4.63 -26.25
C THR A 237 24.75 -3.17 -25.85
N GLN A 238 25.71 -2.68 -25.08
CA GLN A 238 25.87 -1.26 -24.72
C GLN A 238 27.31 -0.83 -24.96
N GLY A 239 27.52 0.08 -25.91
CA GLY A 239 28.86 0.45 -26.35
C GLY A 239 29.62 -0.78 -26.87
N SER A 240 30.79 -1.08 -26.27
CA SER A 240 31.61 -2.25 -26.62
C SER A 240 31.30 -3.50 -25.79
N ARG A 241 30.32 -3.44 -24.88
CA ARG A 241 29.99 -4.51 -23.94
C ARG A 241 28.75 -5.24 -24.42
N THR A 242 28.86 -6.54 -24.66
CA THR A 242 27.73 -7.40 -25.04
C THR A 242 27.55 -8.51 -24.04
N ILE A 243 26.32 -8.66 -23.54
CA ILE A 243 25.91 -9.82 -22.76
C ILE A 243 24.94 -10.67 -23.58
N SER A 244 25.15 -11.98 -23.58
CA SER A 244 24.33 -12.94 -24.32
C SER A 244 23.82 -14.04 -23.41
N PHE A 245 22.60 -14.51 -23.68
CA PHE A 245 21.89 -15.46 -22.84
C PHE A 245 21.55 -16.74 -23.60
N LEU A 246 21.69 -17.87 -22.91
CA LEU A 246 21.15 -19.15 -23.35
C LEU A 246 20.08 -19.59 -22.36
N HIS A 247 18.95 -20.00 -22.91
CA HIS A 247 17.83 -20.56 -22.16
C HIS A 247 17.68 -22.05 -22.47
N ASP A 248 17.09 -22.79 -21.54
CA ASP A 248 16.68 -24.16 -21.75
C ASP A 248 15.31 -24.26 -22.47
N THR A 249 14.81 -25.48 -22.60
CA THR A 249 13.52 -25.79 -23.23
C THR A 249 12.31 -25.23 -22.48
N ASP A 250 12.46 -24.93 -21.19
CA ASP A 250 11.44 -24.31 -20.35
C ASP A 250 11.60 -22.77 -20.27
N HIS A 251 12.45 -22.23 -21.15
CA HIS A 251 12.81 -20.82 -21.27
C HIS A 251 13.40 -20.23 -19.97
N GLN A 252 14.00 -21.06 -19.13
CA GLN A 252 14.79 -20.63 -17.99
C GLN A 252 16.22 -20.35 -18.44
N ARG A 253 16.80 -19.27 -17.93
CA ARG A 253 18.16 -18.88 -18.28
C ARG A 253 19.15 -19.82 -17.60
N VAL A 254 20.04 -20.43 -18.39
CA VAL A 254 21.03 -21.40 -17.91
C VAL A 254 22.48 -20.95 -18.13
N LYS A 255 22.72 -19.99 -19.03
CA LYS A 255 24.06 -19.43 -19.28
C LYS A 255 23.99 -17.97 -19.68
N GLN A 256 24.94 -17.19 -19.19
CA GLN A 256 25.25 -15.83 -19.62
C GLN A 256 26.71 -15.77 -20.06
N VAL A 257 26.97 -15.07 -21.16
CA VAL A 257 28.32 -14.72 -21.62
C VAL A 257 28.42 -13.21 -21.60
N SER A 258 29.37 -12.66 -20.86
CA SER A 258 29.68 -11.23 -20.79
C SER A 258 31.17 -10.98 -21.06
N PRO A 259 31.62 -9.72 -21.20
CA PRO A 259 33.04 -9.39 -21.34
C PRO A 259 33.89 -9.87 -20.14
N GLU A 260 33.28 -10.00 -18.96
CA GLU A 260 33.92 -10.45 -17.72
C GLU A 260 34.06 -11.98 -17.65
N GLY A 261 33.30 -12.72 -18.47
CA GLY A 261 33.36 -14.17 -18.55
C GLY A 261 32.01 -14.83 -18.77
N THR A 262 32.01 -16.16 -18.62
CA THR A 262 30.80 -16.98 -18.72
C THR A 262 30.33 -17.39 -17.34
N THR A 263 29.04 -17.24 -17.08
CA THR A 263 28.36 -17.70 -15.87
C THR A 263 27.25 -18.69 -16.24
N LEU A 264 27.25 -19.85 -15.58
CA LEU A 264 26.16 -20.82 -15.66
C LEU A 264 25.21 -20.63 -14.48
N TYR A 265 23.91 -20.72 -14.73
CA TYR A 265 22.85 -20.65 -13.73
C TYR A 265 22.21 -22.02 -13.62
N ILE A 266 22.33 -22.65 -12.45
CA ILE A 266 21.86 -24.01 -12.22
C ILE A 266 20.90 -23.95 -11.04
N ALA A 267 19.62 -24.19 -11.30
CA ALA A 267 18.57 -24.17 -10.29
C ALA A 267 18.00 -25.58 -10.08
N GLY A 268 17.55 -25.85 -8.86
CA GLY A 268 16.89 -27.08 -8.48
C GLY A 268 16.31 -26.97 -7.08
N PHE A 269 15.16 -27.60 -6.82
CA PHE A 269 14.55 -27.64 -5.48
C PHE A 269 14.36 -26.26 -4.80
N GLY A 270 14.08 -25.21 -5.59
CA GLY A 270 13.88 -23.85 -5.08
C GLY A 270 15.17 -23.09 -4.73
N VAL A 271 16.35 -23.68 -4.96
CA VAL A 271 17.65 -23.04 -4.73
C VAL A 271 18.42 -22.82 -6.05
N LEU A 272 19.46 -21.98 -5.98
CA LEU A 272 20.26 -21.57 -7.13
C LEU A 272 21.76 -21.71 -6.81
N ALA A 273 22.52 -22.22 -7.78
CA ALA A 273 23.96 -22.12 -7.84
C ALA A 273 24.39 -21.41 -9.12
N GLU A 274 25.42 -20.57 -9.01
CA GLU A 274 26.11 -19.98 -10.16
C GLU A 274 27.52 -20.56 -10.27
N LEU A 275 27.95 -20.86 -11.50
CA LEU A 275 29.33 -21.22 -11.81
C LEU A 275 29.90 -20.22 -12.81
N SER A 276 30.78 -19.35 -12.34
CA SER A 276 31.54 -18.43 -13.20
C SER A 276 32.88 -19.06 -13.60
N GLY A 277 33.32 -18.82 -14.83
CA GLY A 277 34.63 -19.30 -15.32
C GLY A 277 34.71 -20.82 -15.51
N ALA A 278 33.58 -21.47 -15.81
CA ALA A 278 33.48 -22.93 -15.97
C ALA A 278 34.60 -23.50 -16.87
N GLY A 279 35.30 -24.53 -16.40
CA GLY A 279 36.38 -25.20 -17.14
C GLY A 279 37.73 -24.47 -17.14
N GLY A 280 37.84 -23.29 -16.51
CA GLY A 280 39.08 -22.53 -16.36
C GLY A 280 39.66 -22.56 -14.94
N PRO A 281 40.91 -22.09 -14.76
CA PRO A 281 41.57 -22.05 -13.44
C PRO A 281 40.94 -21.03 -12.47
N ALA A 282 40.12 -20.09 -12.98
CA ALA A 282 39.37 -19.12 -12.19
C ALA A 282 37.90 -19.54 -11.98
N ALA A 283 37.60 -20.84 -12.07
CA ALA A 283 36.26 -21.34 -11.83
C ALA A 283 35.84 -21.07 -10.38
N ARG A 284 34.63 -20.52 -10.20
CA ARG A 284 34.09 -20.11 -8.91
C ARG A 284 32.63 -20.50 -8.81
N TRP A 285 32.30 -21.23 -7.74
CA TRP A 285 30.92 -21.55 -7.37
C TRP A 285 30.36 -20.48 -6.44
N THR A 286 29.12 -20.05 -6.68
CA THR A 286 28.33 -19.26 -5.75
C THR A 286 27.04 -20.01 -5.45
N ASP A 287 26.99 -20.66 -4.30
CA ASP A 287 25.80 -21.35 -3.79
C ASP A 287 24.94 -20.33 -3.04
N TYR A 288 23.74 -20.04 -3.52
CA TYR A 288 22.82 -19.18 -2.77
C TYR A 288 22.17 -19.98 -1.65
N LEU A 289 22.33 -19.47 -0.43
CA LEU A 289 21.72 -19.98 0.78
C LEU A 289 20.30 -19.41 0.83
N ALA A 290 19.28 -20.27 0.80
CA ALA A 290 17.89 -19.83 0.76
C ALA A 290 17.03 -20.62 1.74
N VAL A 291 16.00 -19.95 2.27
CA VAL A 291 14.95 -20.57 3.09
C VAL A 291 13.62 -20.13 2.51
N GLY A 292 12.81 -21.08 2.05
CA GLY A 292 11.67 -20.77 1.18
C GLY A 292 12.15 -20.04 -0.08
N ASN A 293 11.55 -18.89 -0.38
CA ASN A 293 11.94 -18.05 -1.53
C ASN A 293 12.97 -16.96 -1.17
N ALA A 294 13.35 -16.83 0.12
CA ALA A 294 14.25 -15.78 0.58
C ALA A 294 15.70 -16.23 0.54
N LYS A 295 16.58 -15.44 -0.08
CA LYS A 295 18.03 -15.65 -0.05
C LYS A 295 18.59 -15.03 1.22
N VAL A 296 19.15 -15.85 2.11
CA VAL A 296 19.72 -15.43 3.40
C VAL A 296 21.24 -15.17 3.31
N GLY A 297 21.87 -15.61 2.21
CA GLY A 297 23.27 -15.35 1.94
C GLY A 297 23.78 -16.09 0.71
N MET A 298 25.10 -16.06 0.54
CA MET A 298 25.81 -16.82 -0.48
C MET A 298 27.08 -17.44 0.09
N ARG A 299 27.38 -18.65 -0.38
CA ARG A 299 28.62 -19.37 -0.13
C ARG A 299 29.41 -19.43 -1.42
N VAL A 300 30.59 -18.83 -1.41
CA VAL A 300 31.46 -18.69 -2.57
C VAL A 300 32.63 -19.64 -2.41
N THR A 301 32.85 -20.52 -3.39
CA THR A 301 34.01 -21.43 -3.42
C THR A 301 34.86 -21.15 -4.65
N GLU A 302 36.11 -20.75 -4.43
CA GLU A 302 37.13 -20.69 -5.48
C GLU A 302 37.64 -22.10 -5.77
N VAL A 303 37.44 -22.63 -6.98
CA VAL A 303 37.69 -24.05 -7.27
C VAL A 303 39.17 -24.41 -7.18
N ALA A 304 40.06 -23.54 -7.65
CA ALA A 304 41.49 -23.81 -7.67
C ALA A 304 42.13 -23.83 -6.27
N SER A 305 41.78 -22.86 -5.42
CA SER A 305 42.33 -22.77 -4.05
C SER A 305 41.50 -23.52 -3.01
N GLN A 306 40.28 -23.94 -3.37
CA GLN A 306 39.25 -24.48 -2.47
C GLN A 306 38.90 -23.53 -1.31
N THR A 307 39.16 -22.23 -1.49
CA THR A 307 38.82 -21.21 -0.51
C THR A 307 37.31 -20.99 -0.48
N ILE A 308 36.73 -21.02 0.72
CA ILE A 308 35.31 -20.74 0.93
C ILE A 308 35.17 -19.40 1.63
N SER A 309 34.27 -18.55 1.13
CA SER A 309 33.82 -17.33 1.79
C SER A 309 32.30 -17.26 1.82
N LEU A 310 31.74 -16.59 2.82
CA LEU A 310 30.30 -16.42 3.01
C LEU A 310 29.96 -14.92 2.98
N ARG A 311 28.78 -14.60 2.46
CA ARG A 311 28.18 -13.28 2.64
C ARG A 311 26.75 -13.49 3.09
N TYR A 312 26.40 -12.93 4.23
CA TYR A 312 25.04 -12.97 4.75
C TYR A 312 24.31 -11.71 4.32
N PHE A 313 23.09 -11.90 3.83
CA PHE A 313 22.25 -10.83 3.28
C PHE A 313 21.33 -10.28 4.35
N HIS A 314 21.36 -8.96 4.53
CA HIS A 314 20.37 -8.23 5.31
C HIS A 314 19.50 -7.46 4.32
N LEU A 315 18.19 -7.71 4.38
CA LEU A 315 17.23 -7.29 3.35
C LEU A 315 16.39 -6.10 3.81
N ASP A 316 15.95 -5.27 2.87
CA ASP A 316 14.93 -4.25 3.10
C ASP A 316 13.50 -4.81 3.05
N HIS A 317 12.49 -3.95 3.15
CA HIS A 317 11.07 -4.34 3.14
C HIS A 317 10.57 -4.95 1.83
N LEU A 318 11.29 -4.74 0.72
CA LEU A 318 10.98 -5.35 -0.59
C LEU A 318 11.79 -6.62 -0.85
N GLY A 319 12.65 -7.02 0.09
CA GLY A 319 13.58 -8.13 -0.11
C GLY A 319 14.82 -7.75 -0.93
N SER A 320 15.09 -6.46 -1.14
CA SER A 320 16.36 -6.02 -1.74
C SER A 320 17.51 -6.24 -0.77
N VAL A 321 18.68 -6.61 -1.29
CA VAL A 321 19.89 -6.72 -0.46
C VAL A 321 20.37 -5.33 -0.08
N SER A 322 20.32 -4.97 1.20
CA SER A 322 20.73 -3.64 1.69
C SER A 322 22.09 -3.66 2.37
N VAL A 323 22.47 -4.75 3.05
CA VAL A 323 23.77 -4.87 3.72
C VAL A 323 24.33 -6.28 3.57
N LEU A 324 25.64 -6.37 3.34
CA LEU A 324 26.39 -7.63 3.37
C LEU A 324 27.28 -7.68 4.61
N THR A 325 27.22 -8.81 5.31
CA THR A 325 28.19 -9.13 6.37
C THR A 325 28.98 -10.38 6.01
N ASN A 326 30.27 -10.42 6.36
CA ASN A 326 31.09 -11.61 6.18
C ASN A 326 30.88 -12.63 7.31
N GLU A 327 31.59 -13.75 7.22
CA GLU A 327 31.71 -14.84 8.20
C GLU A 327 32.00 -14.39 9.63
N ALA A 328 32.68 -13.25 9.83
CA ALA A 328 33.00 -12.69 11.14
C ALA A 328 31.94 -11.71 11.67
N GLY A 329 30.82 -11.52 10.97
CA GLY A 329 29.78 -10.56 11.35
C GLY A 329 30.10 -9.10 11.00
N VAL A 330 31.19 -8.86 10.26
CA VAL A 330 31.63 -7.51 9.87
C VAL A 330 30.90 -7.06 8.61
N VAL A 331 30.40 -5.82 8.61
CA VAL A 331 29.81 -5.19 7.42
C VAL A 331 30.89 -5.00 6.37
N VAL A 332 30.72 -5.62 5.20
CA VAL A 332 31.64 -5.50 4.06
C VAL A 332 31.09 -4.63 2.94
N GLU A 333 29.77 -4.43 2.90
CA GLU A 333 29.13 -3.63 1.87
C GLU A 333 27.77 -3.10 2.34
N ARG A 334 27.44 -1.87 1.95
CA ARG A 334 26.09 -1.29 2.08
C ARG A 334 25.60 -0.94 0.67
N LEU A 335 24.41 -1.43 0.36
CA LEU A 335 23.73 -1.22 -0.90
C LEU A 335 22.52 -0.30 -0.67
N SER A 336 22.27 0.58 -1.64
CA SER A 336 21.15 1.51 -1.61
C SER A 336 20.56 1.68 -3.00
N TYR A 337 19.24 1.80 -3.06
CA TYR A 337 18.48 1.93 -4.29
C TYR A 337 17.52 3.12 -4.19
N ASP A 338 17.35 3.84 -5.28
CA ASP A 338 16.26 4.80 -5.40
C ASP A 338 14.90 4.10 -5.46
N ALA A 339 13.81 4.89 -5.49
CA ALA A 339 12.47 4.35 -5.49
C ALA A 339 12.19 3.41 -6.67
N TRP A 340 12.90 3.53 -7.78
CA TRP A 340 12.74 2.70 -8.98
C TRP A 340 13.82 1.62 -9.09
N GLY A 341 14.57 1.37 -8.01
CA GLY A 341 15.56 0.30 -7.98
C GLY A 341 16.90 0.64 -8.61
N LYS A 342 17.14 1.89 -9.04
CA LYS A 342 18.46 2.29 -9.53
C LYS A 342 19.42 2.34 -8.35
N ARG A 343 20.57 1.66 -8.46
CA ARG A 343 21.63 1.74 -7.45
C ARG A 343 22.09 3.18 -7.26
N ARG A 344 22.39 3.51 -6.01
CA ARG A 344 22.88 4.81 -5.57
C ARG A 344 23.81 4.65 -4.38
N HIS A 345 24.48 5.73 -4.00
CA HIS A 345 25.36 5.70 -2.83
C HIS A 345 24.56 5.56 -1.52
N PRO A 346 25.09 4.89 -0.48
CA PRO A 346 24.41 4.72 0.80
C PRO A 346 24.00 6.02 1.51
N ASN A 347 24.65 7.14 1.20
CA ASN A 347 24.29 8.46 1.70
C ASN A 347 23.08 9.11 0.97
N GLY A 348 22.50 8.42 -0.01
CA GLY A 348 21.37 8.87 -0.82
C GLY A 348 21.73 9.58 -2.11
N ALA A 349 23.02 9.84 -2.38
CA ALA A 349 23.44 10.49 -3.61
C ALA A 349 23.32 9.57 -4.83
N ASP A 350 22.81 10.10 -5.94
CA ASP A 350 22.65 9.37 -7.19
C ASP A 350 24.01 8.92 -7.77
N ASP A 351 24.06 7.70 -8.29
CA ASP A 351 25.17 7.25 -9.13
C ASP A 351 24.92 7.68 -10.59
N VAL A 352 25.48 8.84 -10.94
CA VAL A 352 25.34 9.41 -12.29
C VAL A 352 26.18 8.66 -13.32
N THR A 353 27.29 8.06 -12.87
CA THR A 353 28.29 7.42 -13.73
C THR A 353 28.07 5.91 -13.92
N GLY A 354 27.23 5.28 -13.09
CA GLY A 354 27.11 3.82 -13.05
C GLY A 354 28.38 3.15 -12.54
N SER A 355 29.05 3.77 -11.56
CA SER A 355 30.34 3.30 -11.03
C SER A 355 30.22 2.35 -9.83
N ILE A 356 29.02 2.12 -9.31
CA ILE A 356 28.81 1.22 -8.16
C ILE A 356 28.95 -0.24 -8.59
N GLU A 357 30.04 -0.86 -8.18
CA GLU A 357 30.24 -2.31 -8.20
C GLU A 357 29.79 -2.96 -6.87
N SER A 358 29.45 -4.24 -6.90
CA SER A 358 29.01 -5.00 -5.72
C SER A 358 29.66 -6.37 -5.65
N GLN A 359 29.87 -6.89 -4.43
CA GLN A 359 30.35 -8.26 -4.21
C GLN A 359 29.30 -9.31 -4.60
N THR A 360 28.04 -8.92 -4.79
CA THR A 360 26.95 -9.80 -5.21
C THR A 360 26.27 -9.25 -6.46
N THR A 361 25.76 -10.14 -7.31
CA THR A 361 24.89 -9.76 -8.42
C THR A 361 23.45 -9.57 -7.95
N ARG A 362 23.08 -9.97 -6.72
CA ARG A 362 21.72 -9.88 -6.17
C ARG A 362 21.49 -8.53 -5.49
N GLY A 363 20.52 -7.78 -5.99
CA GLY A 363 20.27 -6.42 -5.52
C GLY A 363 18.79 -6.11 -5.29
N PHE A 364 18.29 -5.12 -6.03
CA PHE A 364 16.92 -4.63 -5.92
C PHE A 364 15.89 -5.77 -6.01
N THR A 365 15.02 -5.90 -5.01
CA THR A 365 14.00 -6.96 -4.86
C THR A 365 14.55 -8.39 -4.95
N GLY A 366 15.86 -8.58 -4.70
CA GLY A 366 16.53 -9.89 -4.76
C GLY A 366 16.87 -10.38 -6.18
N HIS A 367 16.62 -9.55 -7.19
CA HIS A 367 16.91 -9.83 -8.61
C HIS A 367 18.36 -9.61 -8.97
N GLU A 368 18.79 -10.22 -10.08
CA GLU A 368 20.13 -10.00 -10.60
C GLU A 368 20.24 -8.62 -11.24
N GLN A 369 21.33 -7.92 -10.93
CA GLN A 369 21.68 -6.64 -11.52
C GLN A 369 22.68 -6.88 -12.65
N LEU A 370 22.31 -6.50 -13.87
CA LEU A 370 23.15 -6.55 -15.05
C LEU A 370 23.95 -5.26 -15.16
N ASP A 371 24.91 -5.09 -14.25
CA ASP A 371 25.67 -3.84 -14.06
C ASP A 371 26.34 -3.37 -15.35
N SER A 372 26.82 -4.31 -16.19
CA SER A 372 27.43 -4.03 -17.48
C SER A 372 26.56 -3.25 -18.47
N VAL A 373 25.23 -3.32 -18.30
CA VAL A 373 24.24 -2.69 -19.18
C VAL A 373 23.16 -1.91 -18.40
N ALA A 374 23.39 -1.65 -17.11
CA ALA A 374 22.52 -0.91 -16.20
C ALA A 374 21.04 -1.38 -16.19
N LEU A 375 20.81 -2.69 -16.20
CA LEU A 375 19.48 -3.31 -16.21
C LEU A 375 19.30 -4.27 -15.03
N VAL A 376 18.05 -4.62 -14.71
CA VAL A 376 17.73 -5.65 -13.70
C VAL A 376 17.08 -6.84 -14.40
N HIS A 377 17.65 -8.03 -14.23
CA HIS A 377 17.11 -9.26 -14.78
C HIS A 377 16.15 -9.92 -13.79
N MET A 378 14.86 -9.91 -14.11
CA MET A 378 13.79 -10.46 -13.26
C MET A 378 13.37 -11.88 -13.70
N ASN A 379 14.23 -12.57 -14.46
CA ASN A 379 14.03 -13.89 -15.08
C ASN A 379 12.95 -13.94 -16.16
N GLY A 380 11.73 -13.49 -15.86
CA GLY A 380 10.65 -13.39 -16.83
C GLY A 380 10.82 -12.20 -17.79
N ARG A 381 11.30 -11.06 -17.30
CA ARG A 381 11.58 -9.88 -18.12
C ARG A 381 12.80 -9.14 -17.60
N VAL A 382 13.25 -8.18 -18.39
CA VAL A 382 14.32 -7.27 -18.01
C VAL A 382 13.72 -5.89 -17.76
N TYR A 383 14.13 -5.30 -16.64
CA TYR A 383 13.64 -4.05 -16.13
C TYR A 383 14.71 -2.97 -16.23
N ASP A 384 14.32 -1.79 -16.68
CA ASP A 384 15.16 -0.61 -16.72
C ASP A 384 14.82 0.31 -15.52
N PRO A 385 15.66 0.31 -14.46
CA PRO A 385 15.40 1.12 -13.27
C PRO A 385 15.60 2.62 -13.50
N LEU A 386 16.39 3.01 -14.51
CA LEU A 386 16.57 4.42 -14.86
C LEU A 386 15.30 4.97 -15.50
N VAL A 387 14.73 4.21 -16.44
CA VAL A 387 13.49 4.57 -17.16
C VAL A 387 12.23 4.29 -16.33
N GLY A 388 12.28 3.35 -15.37
CA GLY A 388 11.12 2.94 -14.57
C GLY A 388 10.14 2.04 -15.34
N ARG A 389 10.64 1.29 -16.33
CA ARG A 389 9.84 0.48 -17.26
C ARG A 389 10.49 -0.85 -17.59
N MET A 390 9.67 -1.86 -17.88
CA MET A 390 10.13 -3.10 -18.49
C MET A 390 10.55 -2.84 -19.94
N ILE A 391 11.57 -3.54 -20.44
CA ILE A 391 12.02 -3.38 -21.85
C ILE A 391 11.22 -4.25 -22.83
N SER A 392 10.29 -5.07 -22.33
CA SER A 392 9.34 -5.85 -23.13
C SER A 392 7.94 -5.82 -22.52
N ALA A 393 6.93 -5.96 -23.39
CA ALA A 393 5.54 -6.07 -22.97
C ALA A 393 5.29 -7.38 -22.19
N ASP A 394 4.58 -7.29 -21.06
CA ASP A 394 4.12 -8.45 -20.28
C ASP A 394 3.30 -9.40 -21.16
N PRO A 395 3.57 -10.70 -21.31
CA PRO A 395 2.71 -11.60 -22.08
C PRO A 395 1.26 -11.68 -21.56
N THR A 396 1.01 -11.26 -20.32
CA THR A 396 -0.29 -11.33 -19.66
C THR A 396 -0.82 -9.94 -19.31
N VAL A 397 -2.15 -9.79 -19.28
CA VAL A 397 -2.83 -8.66 -18.64
C VAL A 397 -3.46 -9.23 -17.37
N PRO A 398 -2.89 -8.98 -16.19
CA PRO A 398 -3.28 -9.72 -14.98
C PRO A 398 -4.71 -9.43 -14.54
N ASP A 399 -5.18 -8.20 -14.79
CA ASP A 399 -6.55 -7.77 -14.50
C ASP A 399 -7.11 -6.93 -15.65
N PRO A 400 -7.86 -7.53 -16.60
CA PRO A 400 -8.44 -6.80 -17.72
C PRO A 400 -9.43 -5.70 -17.33
N LEU A 401 -9.93 -5.68 -16.08
CA LEU A 401 -10.87 -4.65 -15.59
C LEU A 401 -10.16 -3.45 -14.96
N ASN A 402 -8.85 -3.55 -14.69
CA ASN A 402 -8.04 -2.44 -14.23
C ASN A 402 -7.35 -1.75 -15.42
N ALA A 403 -7.70 -0.49 -15.68
CA ALA A 403 -7.08 0.30 -16.74
C ALA A 403 -5.54 0.39 -16.63
N GLN A 404 -4.97 0.35 -15.42
CA GLN A 404 -3.52 0.36 -15.21
C GLN A 404 -2.86 -0.96 -15.64
N ALA A 405 -3.55 -2.09 -15.53
CA ALA A 405 -3.02 -3.41 -15.89
C ALA A 405 -2.84 -3.59 -17.41
N TRP A 406 -3.52 -2.77 -18.22
CA TRP A 406 -3.31 -2.72 -19.67
C TRP A 406 -1.95 -2.14 -20.05
N ASN A 407 -1.31 -1.40 -19.14
CA ASN A 407 0.07 -0.96 -19.32
C ASN A 407 1.06 -2.11 -19.08
N ARG A 408 1.28 -2.88 -20.14
CA ARG A 408 2.18 -4.06 -20.16
C ARG A 408 3.67 -3.74 -19.96
N TYR A 409 4.08 -2.47 -19.91
CA TYR A 409 5.47 -2.05 -19.64
C TYR A 409 5.66 -1.45 -18.25
N SER A 410 4.56 -1.17 -17.53
CA SER A 410 4.63 -0.61 -16.19
C SER A 410 5.30 -1.58 -15.23
N TYR A 411 6.21 -1.07 -14.40
CA TYR A 411 6.75 -1.83 -13.28
C TYR A 411 5.85 -1.62 -12.07
N VAL A 412 5.27 -2.72 -11.59
CA VAL A 412 4.38 -2.77 -10.43
C VAL A 412 3.34 -1.64 -10.35
N GLY A 413 2.75 -1.28 -11.49
CA GLY A 413 1.68 -0.26 -11.56
C GLY A 413 2.13 1.15 -11.26
N ASN A 414 3.42 1.41 -11.30
CA ASN A 414 4.05 2.66 -10.86
C ASN A 414 4.10 2.85 -9.33
N ASP A 415 4.02 1.76 -8.55
CA ASP A 415 4.26 1.77 -7.10
C ASP A 415 5.42 0.83 -6.68
N PRO A 416 6.67 1.19 -7.06
CA PRO A 416 7.85 0.36 -6.83
C PRO A 416 8.30 0.27 -5.37
N LEU A 417 7.66 1.03 -4.47
CA LEU A 417 8.00 1.05 -3.05
C LEU A 417 7.08 0.15 -2.22
N ALA A 418 5.85 -0.10 -2.66
CA ALA A 418 4.95 -1.02 -1.98
C ALA A 418 5.06 -2.46 -2.50
N PHE A 419 5.43 -2.65 -3.77
CA PHE A 419 5.37 -3.97 -4.42
C PHE A 419 6.69 -4.35 -5.10
N ALA A 420 6.91 -5.67 -5.17
CA ALA A 420 7.94 -6.29 -5.99
C ALA A 420 7.29 -7.25 -6.99
N ASP A 421 7.92 -7.45 -8.15
CA ASP A 421 7.53 -8.49 -9.12
C ASP A 421 8.55 -9.63 -9.08
N PRO A 422 8.28 -10.74 -8.37
CA PRO A 422 9.26 -11.83 -8.19
C PRO A 422 9.55 -12.63 -9.46
N SER A 423 8.63 -12.63 -10.43
CA SER A 423 8.73 -13.43 -11.66
C SER A 423 9.05 -12.58 -12.89
N GLY A 424 8.84 -11.27 -12.79
CA GLY A 424 8.82 -10.36 -13.91
C GLY A 424 7.52 -10.42 -14.72
N PHE A 425 6.43 -11.06 -14.28
CA PHE A 425 5.19 -11.21 -15.07
C PHE A 425 3.89 -10.90 -14.32
N SER A 426 3.91 -10.64 -13.01
CA SER A 426 2.66 -10.40 -12.26
C SER A 426 2.93 -9.79 -10.89
N TRP A 427 2.17 -8.74 -10.56
CA TRP A 427 2.22 -8.07 -9.25
C TRP A 427 0.82 -7.66 -8.73
N LEU A 428 -0.21 -7.71 -9.58
CA LEU A 428 -1.56 -7.18 -9.31
C LEU A 428 -2.38 -7.98 -8.29
N SER A 429 -2.11 -9.28 -8.12
CA SER A 429 -2.80 -10.08 -7.11
C SER A 429 -2.53 -9.56 -5.70
N GLU A 430 -1.30 -9.14 -5.40
CA GLU A 430 -0.92 -8.62 -4.08
C GLU A 430 -1.50 -7.22 -3.82
N PHE A 431 -1.54 -6.35 -4.85
CA PHE A 431 -2.15 -5.02 -4.80
C PHE A 431 -3.64 -5.07 -4.41
N PHE A 432 -4.42 -5.88 -5.12
CA PHE A 432 -5.85 -5.97 -4.84
C PHE A 432 -6.17 -6.80 -3.60
N HIS A 433 -5.32 -7.75 -3.18
CA HIS A 433 -5.47 -8.37 -1.86
C HIS A 433 -5.27 -7.36 -0.74
N GLY A 434 -4.28 -6.46 -0.83
CA GLY A 434 -4.07 -5.38 0.15
C GLY A 434 -5.25 -4.40 0.23
N VAL A 435 -5.76 -3.96 -0.93
CA VAL A 435 -6.91 -3.04 -1.02
C VAL A 435 -8.23 -3.72 -0.61
N ALA A 436 -8.46 -4.97 -1.02
CA ALA A 436 -9.63 -5.74 -0.63
C ALA A 436 -9.63 -6.06 0.87
N ASN A 437 -8.48 -6.43 1.45
CA ASN A 437 -8.34 -6.64 2.89
C ASN A 437 -8.60 -5.35 3.66
N PHE A 438 -8.13 -4.19 3.19
CA PHE A 438 -8.44 -2.89 3.78
C PHE A 438 -9.95 -2.59 3.77
N PHE A 439 -10.64 -2.75 2.64
CA PHE A 439 -12.08 -2.50 2.56
C PHE A 439 -12.91 -3.56 3.30
N ALA A 440 -12.40 -4.78 3.46
CA ALA A 440 -13.00 -5.82 4.28
C ALA A 440 -12.84 -5.52 5.79
N GLN A 441 -11.70 -4.95 6.19
CA GLN A 441 -11.40 -4.57 7.58
C GLN A 441 -12.05 -3.24 7.99
N PHE A 442 -12.23 -2.30 7.06
CA PHE A 442 -12.76 -0.95 7.31
C PHE A 442 -14.02 -0.65 6.49
N PRO A 443 -15.16 -1.29 6.81
CA PRO A 443 -16.41 -1.17 6.05
C PRO A 443 -16.95 0.28 5.97
N ILE A 444 -16.72 1.10 7.01
CA ILE A 444 -17.10 2.52 7.00
C ILE A 444 -16.34 3.31 5.92
N ILE A 445 -15.06 2.99 5.69
CA ILE A 445 -14.23 3.66 4.69
C ILE A 445 -14.65 3.24 3.28
N ARG A 446 -15.08 1.99 3.10
CA ARG A 446 -15.71 1.49 1.87
C ARG A 446 -16.94 2.30 1.50
N ALA A 447 -17.83 2.55 2.46
CA ALA A 447 -19.05 3.33 2.25
C ALA A 447 -18.75 4.81 1.87
N ILE A 448 -17.77 5.44 2.52
CA ILE A 448 -17.35 6.81 2.20
C ILE A 448 -16.73 6.88 0.80
N PHE A 449 -15.89 5.91 0.43
CA PHE A 449 -15.28 5.84 -0.89
C PHE A 449 -16.34 5.70 -2.00
N GLN A 450 -17.37 4.88 -1.79
CA GLN A 450 -18.49 4.74 -2.72
C GLN A 450 -19.19 6.06 -3.00
N ILE A 451 -19.44 6.84 -1.95
CA ILE A 451 -20.10 8.14 -2.05
C ILE A 451 -19.24 9.11 -2.87
N VAL A 452 -17.93 9.16 -2.59
CA VAL A 452 -16.97 10.00 -3.33
C VAL A 452 -16.89 9.58 -4.81
N ALA A 453 -16.78 8.28 -5.10
CA ALA A 453 -16.74 7.77 -6.46
C ALA A 453 -18.01 8.14 -7.24
N THR A 454 -19.19 8.00 -6.64
CA THR A 454 -20.46 8.41 -7.26
C THR A 454 -20.51 9.91 -7.55
N VAL A 455 -20.01 10.78 -6.66
CA VAL A 455 -19.95 12.23 -6.88
C VAL A 455 -19.02 12.58 -8.05
N VAL A 456 -17.83 11.98 -8.10
CA VAL A 456 -16.85 12.20 -9.17
C VAL A 456 -17.40 11.74 -10.52
N ILE A 457 -18.01 10.57 -10.59
CA ILE A 457 -18.60 10.04 -11.83
C ILE A 457 -19.78 10.91 -12.29
N ALA A 458 -20.61 11.40 -11.36
CA ALA A 458 -21.68 12.33 -11.69
C ALA A 458 -21.15 13.60 -12.35
N ALA A 459 -20.04 14.15 -11.85
CA ALA A 459 -19.39 15.32 -12.43
C ALA A 459 -18.90 15.06 -13.86
N VAL A 460 -18.22 13.94 -14.08
CA VAL A 460 -17.69 13.55 -15.39
C VAL A 460 -18.81 13.32 -16.41
N LEU A 461 -19.85 12.56 -16.04
CA LEU A 461 -20.99 12.28 -16.92
C LEU A 461 -21.82 13.53 -17.23
N THR A 462 -21.94 14.46 -16.27
CA THR A 462 -22.63 15.73 -16.50
C THR A 462 -21.86 16.59 -17.50
N ALA A 463 -20.54 16.67 -17.39
CA ALA A 463 -19.68 17.36 -18.35
C ALA A 463 -19.76 16.72 -19.75
N ALA A 464 -19.77 15.39 -19.83
CA ALA A 464 -19.83 14.66 -21.10
C ALA A 464 -21.18 14.79 -21.83
N THR A 465 -22.28 15.00 -21.10
CA THR A 465 -23.64 15.11 -21.66
C THR A 465 -24.11 16.55 -21.88
N GLY A 466 -23.26 17.55 -21.57
CA GLY A 466 -23.64 18.96 -21.66
C GLY A 466 -24.85 19.31 -20.78
N GLY A 467 -25.09 18.55 -19.71
CA GLY A 467 -26.26 18.72 -18.84
C GLY A 467 -27.61 18.25 -19.41
N ALA A 468 -27.66 17.71 -20.63
CA ALA A 468 -28.93 17.39 -21.32
C ALA A 468 -29.70 16.16 -20.77
N ALA A 469 -29.14 15.43 -19.79
CA ALA A 469 -29.72 14.18 -19.28
C ALA A 469 -29.51 13.98 -17.76
N LEU A 470 -29.74 15.02 -16.95
CA LEU A 470 -29.45 15.05 -15.50
C LEU A 470 -29.99 13.86 -14.70
N LEU A 471 -31.19 13.35 -15.02
CA LEU A 471 -31.75 12.18 -14.35
C LEU A 471 -30.98 10.88 -14.71
N ALA A 472 -30.67 10.68 -15.99
CA ALA A 472 -29.90 9.52 -16.43
C ALA A 472 -28.47 9.54 -15.86
N VAL A 473 -27.85 10.72 -15.77
CA VAL A 473 -26.54 10.92 -15.16
C VAL A 473 -26.54 10.55 -13.67
N LYS A 474 -27.58 10.97 -12.92
CA LYS A 474 -27.76 10.67 -11.49
C LYS A 474 -27.87 9.17 -11.20
N ILE A 475 -28.61 8.44 -12.03
CA ILE A 475 -28.81 6.99 -11.90
C ILE A 475 -27.53 6.25 -12.33
N ALA A 476 -26.92 6.66 -13.45
CA ALA A 476 -25.70 6.06 -13.95
C ALA A 476 -24.52 6.24 -12.99
N SER A 477 -24.37 7.40 -12.35
CA SER A 477 -23.29 7.65 -11.38
C SER A 477 -23.41 6.83 -10.09
N ALA A 478 -24.64 6.61 -9.60
CA ALA A 478 -24.90 5.71 -8.48
C ALA A 478 -24.54 4.26 -8.82
N ALA A 479 -24.99 3.80 -9.99
CA ALA A 479 -24.73 2.45 -10.46
C ALA A 479 -23.22 2.20 -10.66
N LEU A 480 -22.53 3.12 -11.32
CA LEU A 480 -21.10 3.01 -11.61
C LEU A 480 -20.23 3.16 -10.35
N GLY A 481 -20.55 4.08 -9.43
CA GLY A 481 -19.80 4.23 -8.18
C GLY A 481 -19.92 3.00 -7.26
N SER A 482 -21.11 2.39 -7.21
CA SER A 482 -21.35 1.13 -6.49
C SER A 482 -20.62 -0.05 -7.12
N ALA A 483 -20.63 -0.15 -8.46
CA ALA A 483 -19.91 -1.18 -9.20
C ALA A 483 -18.39 -1.10 -8.97
N ILE A 484 -17.82 0.11 -9.08
CA ILE A 484 -16.40 0.36 -8.87
C ILE A 484 -16.00 0.02 -7.44
N THR A 485 -16.76 0.47 -6.45
CA THR A 485 -16.43 0.19 -5.04
C THR A 485 -16.54 -1.30 -4.71
N THR A 486 -17.52 -2.00 -5.29
CA THR A 486 -17.67 -3.45 -5.11
C THR A 486 -16.53 -4.22 -5.77
N GLY A 487 -16.10 -3.80 -6.97
CA GLY A 487 -14.95 -4.37 -7.65
C GLY A 487 -13.64 -4.14 -6.89
N LEU A 488 -13.41 -2.91 -6.41
CA LEU A 488 -12.24 -2.55 -5.60
C LEU A 488 -12.22 -3.28 -4.25
N SER A 489 -13.37 -3.69 -3.72
CA SER A 489 -13.49 -4.53 -2.52
C SER A 489 -13.36 -6.04 -2.76
N GLY A 490 -12.95 -6.46 -3.97
CA GLY A 490 -12.75 -7.88 -4.32
C GLY A 490 -14.02 -8.62 -4.76
N GLY A 491 -15.11 -7.91 -5.07
CA GLY A 491 -16.35 -8.51 -5.56
C GLY A 491 -16.24 -9.02 -6.99
N LYS A 492 -16.89 -10.16 -7.30
CA LYS A 492 -16.91 -10.71 -8.66
C LYS A 492 -17.87 -9.90 -9.55
N LEU A 493 -17.78 -10.04 -10.88
CA LEU A 493 -18.63 -9.31 -11.83
C LEU A 493 -20.15 -9.42 -11.51
N GLY A 494 -20.61 -10.59 -11.05
CA GLY A 494 -22.00 -10.78 -10.63
C GLY A 494 -22.38 -9.92 -9.43
N ASP A 495 -21.48 -9.75 -8.47
CA ASP A 495 -21.69 -8.92 -7.28
C ASP A 495 -21.65 -7.43 -7.63
N MET A 496 -20.75 -7.03 -8.54
CA MET A 496 -20.65 -5.67 -9.07
C MET A 496 -21.92 -5.27 -9.82
N LEU A 497 -22.41 -6.11 -10.73
CA LEU A 497 -23.64 -5.86 -11.50
C LEU A 497 -24.87 -5.79 -10.60
N LYS A 498 -24.94 -6.67 -9.60
CA LYS A 498 -26.00 -6.64 -8.59
C LYS A 498 -25.95 -5.34 -7.77
N ALA A 499 -24.78 -4.93 -7.28
CA ALA A 499 -24.59 -3.70 -6.53
C ALA A 499 -24.88 -2.44 -7.36
N ALA A 500 -24.53 -2.45 -8.65
CA ALA A 500 -24.83 -1.38 -9.59
C ALA A 500 -26.35 -1.22 -9.82
N ALA A 501 -27.05 -2.34 -10.05
CA ALA A 501 -28.49 -2.35 -10.27
C ALA A 501 -29.26 -1.83 -9.06
N ILE A 502 -28.88 -2.28 -7.85
CA ILE A 502 -29.49 -1.84 -6.59
C ILE A 502 -29.27 -0.34 -6.38
N ALA A 503 -28.04 0.14 -6.57
CA ALA A 503 -27.71 1.56 -6.38
C ALA A 503 -28.41 2.47 -7.40
N GLY A 504 -28.48 2.07 -8.67
CA GLY A 504 -29.21 2.80 -9.71
C GLY A 504 -30.71 2.90 -9.42
N ALA A 505 -31.34 1.80 -9.02
CA ALA A 505 -32.76 1.77 -8.65
C ALA A 505 -33.04 2.60 -7.38
N THR A 506 -32.14 2.55 -6.41
CA THR A 506 -32.22 3.33 -5.16
C THR A 506 -32.13 4.83 -5.44
N ALA A 507 -31.19 5.25 -6.29
CA ALA A 507 -31.04 6.65 -6.68
C ALA A 507 -32.26 7.19 -7.44
N PHE A 508 -32.83 6.38 -8.35
CA PHE A 508 -34.08 6.73 -9.03
C PHE A 508 -35.23 6.94 -8.04
N ALA A 509 -35.40 6.02 -7.08
CA ALA A 509 -36.48 6.07 -6.11
C ALA A 509 -36.37 7.29 -5.17
N PHE A 510 -35.17 7.61 -4.66
CA PHE A 510 -34.97 8.81 -3.85
C PHE A 510 -35.21 10.11 -4.63
N ASN A 511 -34.82 10.15 -5.91
CA ASN A 511 -35.10 11.32 -6.75
C ASN A 511 -36.60 11.49 -7.03
N ALA A 512 -37.34 10.39 -7.21
CA ALA A 512 -38.79 10.41 -7.38
C ALA A 512 -39.51 10.95 -6.12
N VAL A 513 -39.08 10.52 -4.92
CA VAL A 513 -39.58 11.06 -3.65
C VAL A 513 -39.36 12.57 -3.59
N GLY A 514 -38.16 13.04 -3.92
CA GLY A 514 -37.87 14.48 -3.93
C GLY A 514 -38.75 15.26 -4.88
N ASN A 515 -39.10 14.71 -6.03
CA ASN A 515 -39.93 15.41 -7.00
C ASN A 515 -41.33 15.69 -6.42
N ALA A 516 -41.88 14.69 -5.74
CA ALA A 516 -43.15 14.76 -5.04
C ALA A 516 -43.14 15.71 -3.82
N THR A 517 -42.00 15.88 -3.15
CA THR A 517 -41.90 16.59 -1.87
C THR A 517 -41.01 17.83 -1.92
N THR A 518 -41.11 18.61 -2.99
CA THR A 518 -40.42 19.89 -3.24
C THR A 518 -38.92 19.88 -3.56
N HIS A 519 -38.20 18.76 -3.42
CA HIS A 519 -36.73 18.69 -3.35
C HIS A 519 -36.16 19.75 -2.37
N ALA A 520 -35.33 19.30 -1.44
CA ALA A 520 -34.58 20.20 -0.58
C ALA A 520 -35.42 21.07 0.35
N MET A 521 -35.86 20.41 1.43
CA MET A 521 -36.68 20.95 2.51
C MET A 521 -36.12 22.28 3.04
N PRO A 522 -36.96 23.32 3.18
CA PRO A 522 -36.60 24.55 3.86
C PRO A 522 -36.25 24.31 5.33
N ALA A 523 -35.54 25.25 5.94
CA ALA A 523 -35.23 25.19 7.36
C ALA A 523 -36.50 25.20 8.24
N PHE A 524 -36.44 24.63 9.44
CA PHE A 524 -37.60 24.61 10.35
C PHE A 524 -38.16 25.99 10.71
N ASN A 525 -37.33 27.02 10.65
CA ASN A 525 -37.70 28.41 10.92
C ASN A 525 -38.05 29.20 9.63
N SER A 526 -38.11 28.55 8.47
CA SER A 526 -38.42 29.18 7.20
C SER A 526 -39.95 29.32 7.02
N PRO A 527 -40.45 30.49 6.58
CA PRO A 527 -41.86 30.67 6.21
C PRO A 527 -42.35 29.72 5.10
N GLN A 528 -41.42 29.15 4.33
CA GLN A 528 -41.68 28.20 3.25
C GLN A 528 -41.75 26.74 3.74
N PHE A 529 -41.54 26.47 5.03
CA PHE A 529 -41.62 25.13 5.59
C PHE A 529 -43.08 24.65 5.69
N ASP A 530 -43.38 23.52 5.03
CA ASP A 530 -44.69 22.86 5.07
C ASP A 530 -44.58 21.53 5.84
N PRO A 531 -45.22 21.40 7.01
CA PRO A 531 -45.21 20.17 7.81
C PRO A 531 -45.77 18.94 7.10
N GLY A 532 -46.76 19.11 6.20
CA GLY A 532 -47.36 18.02 5.43
C GLY A 532 -46.41 17.50 4.35
N VAL A 533 -45.73 18.41 3.65
CA VAL A 533 -44.69 18.06 2.67
C VAL A 533 -43.48 17.42 3.36
N TYR A 534 -43.10 17.92 4.54
CA TYR A 534 -42.05 17.33 5.38
C TYR A 534 -42.38 15.90 5.81
N ALA A 535 -43.59 15.65 6.32
CA ALA A 535 -44.03 14.31 6.70
C ALA A 535 -44.04 13.35 5.50
N GLY A 536 -44.51 13.82 4.33
CA GLY A 536 -44.47 13.06 3.08
C GLY A 536 -43.04 12.72 2.63
N ASN A 537 -42.09 13.64 2.82
CA ASN A 537 -40.67 13.44 2.48
C ASN A 537 -40.01 12.40 3.38
N VAL A 538 -40.24 12.48 4.69
CA VAL A 538 -39.73 11.51 5.66
C VAL A 538 -40.31 10.12 5.39
N ALA A 539 -41.62 10.01 5.16
CA ALA A 539 -42.28 8.74 4.86
C ALA A 539 -41.79 8.15 3.53
N GLY A 540 -41.63 8.97 2.49
CA GLY A 540 -41.11 8.55 1.20
C GLY A 540 -39.68 8.01 1.30
N HIS A 541 -38.78 8.68 2.03
CA HIS A 541 -37.43 8.18 2.24
C HIS A 541 -37.38 6.93 3.11
N ALA A 542 -38.31 6.76 4.06
CA ALA A 542 -38.45 5.53 4.82
C ALA A 542 -38.82 4.34 3.90
N ALA A 543 -39.75 4.55 2.97
CA ALA A 543 -40.15 3.51 2.03
C ALA A 543 -39.00 3.12 1.08
N VAL A 544 -38.27 4.10 0.53
CA VAL A 544 -37.11 3.84 -0.34
C VAL A 544 -35.98 3.17 0.44
N GLY A 545 -35.71 3.61 1.66
CA GLY A 545 -34.70 3.01 2.54
C GLY A 545 -35.01 1.55 2.89
N CYS A 546 -36.27 1.21 3.16
CA CYS A 546 -36.70 -0.18 3.36
C CYS A 546 -36.39 -1.07 2.14
N LEU A 547 -36.82 -0.63 0.95
CA LEU A 547 -36.66 -1.41 -0.28
C LEU A 547 -35.19 -1.56 -0.66
N SER A 548 -34.40 -0.49 -0.52
CA SER A 548 -32.96 -0.51 -0.81
C SER A 548 -32.18 -1.43 0.15
N SER A 549 -32.52 -1.39 1.44
CA SER A 549 -31.90 -2.26 2.44
C SER A 549 -32.26 -3.73 2.21
N ALA A 550 -33.53 -4.04 1.92
CA ALA A 550 -33.95 -5.41 1.60
C ALA A 550 -33.25 -5.95 0.33
N ALA A 551 -33.12 -5.12 -0.72
CA ALA A 551 -32.46 -5.51 -1.97
C ALA A 551 -30.94 -5.75 -1.81
N SER A 552 -30.31 -5.05 -0.85
CA SER A 552 -28.89 -5.20 -0.50
C SER A 552 -28.62 -6.26 0.58
N GLY A 553 -29.64 -7.01 1.01
CA GLY A 553 -29.51 -8.10 1.99
C GLY A 553 -29.57 -7.66 3.46
N GLY A 554 -30.01 -6.43 3.73
CA GLY A 554 -30.28 -5.88 5.06
C GLY A 554 -31.76 -5.94 5.46
N SER A 555 -32.08 -5.44 6.65
CA SER A 555 -33.46 -5.42 7.16
C SER A 555 -34.21 -4.16 6.68
N CYS A 556 -35.43 -4.35 6.17
CA CYS A 556 -36.30 -3.26 5.75
C CYS A 556 -36.53 -2.22 6.87
N ARG A 557 -36.64 -2.68 8.13
CA ARG A 557 -36.85 -1.81 9.30
C ARG A 557 -35.70 -0.81 9.48
N ASP A 558 -34.46 -1.29 9.39
CA ASP A 558 -33.28 -0.45 9.61
C ASP A 558 -33.08 0.52 8.44
N GLY A 559 -33.32 0.04 7.22
CA GLY A 559 -33.34 0.87 6.02
C GLY A 559 -34.40 1.97 6.09
N ALA A 560 -35.61 1.64 6.54
CA ALA A 560 -36.69 2.60 6.72
C ALA A 560 -36.34 3.67 7.76
N LEU A 561 -35.81 3.25 8.91
CA LEU A 561 -35.42 4.16 9.98
C LEU A 561 -34.31 5.11 9.54
N SER A 562 -33.33 4.61 8.79
CA SER A 562 -32.20 5.38 8.28
C SER A 562 -32.63 6.40 7.22
N GLY A 563 -33.49 5.98 6.29
CA GLY A 563 -34.07 6.88 5.29
C GLY A 563 -34.95 7.96 5.93
N ALA A 564 -35.77 7.59 6.91
CA ALA A 564 -36.63 8.51 7.65
C ALA A 564 -35.81 9.56 8.41
N VAL A 565 -34.81 9.14 9.19
CA VAL A 565 -34.00 10.06 10.02
C VAL A 565 -33.10 10.92 9.14
N GLY A 566 -32.51 10.36 8.09
CA GLY A 566 -31.71 11.14 7.12
C GLY A 566 -32.50 12.26 6.47
N ALA A 567 -33.75 12.00 6.06
CA ALA A 567 -34.66 13.02 5.55
C ALA A 567 -35.16 13.97 6.65
N GLY A 568 -35.36 13.45 7.86
CA GLY A 568 -35.88 14.17 9.01
C GLY A 568 -34.95 15.28 9.51
N VAL A 569 -33.63 15.08 9.40
CA VAL A 569 -32.62 16.11 9.71
C VAL A 569 -32.32 17.04 8.52
N GLY A 570 -32.89 16.79 7.35
CA GLY A 570 -32.71 17.62 6.15
C GLY A 570 -32.96 19.12 6.36
N PRO A 571 -34.01 19.56 7.08
CA PRO A 571 -34.25 20.97 7.42
C PRO A 571 -33.17 21.61 8.32
N LEU A 572 -32.27 20.84 8.94
CA LEU A 572 -31.13 21.37 9.70
C LEU A 572 -29.95 21.72 8.80
N VAL A 573 -29.90 21.18 7.58
CA VAL A 573 -28.78 21.43 6.65
C VAL A 573 -28.74 22.89 6.20
N PRO A 574 -29.83 23.54 5.74
CA PRO A 574 -29.78 24.94 5.33
C PRO A 574 -29.47 25.92 6.48
N THR A 575 -29.68 25.51 7.73
CA THR A 575 -29.35 26.33 8.92
C THR A 575 -27.90 26.16 9.35
N ALA A 576 -27.38 24.93 9.34
CA ALA A 576 -25.98 24.65 9.66
C ALA A 576 -25.02 25.03 8.51
N PHE A 577 -25.50 24.91 7.26
CA PHE A 577 -24.72 25.04 6.04
C PHE A 577 -25.52 25.82 4.98
N PRO A 578 -25.64 27.15 5.07
CA PRO A 578 -26.52 27.94 4.19
C PRO A 578 -26.21 27.85 2.69
N ASN A 579 -24.94 27.63 2.33
CA ASN A 579 -24.43 27.56 0.96
C ASN A 579 -24.16 26.12 0.49
N TYR A 580 -24.70 25.11 1.15
CA TYR A 580 -24.43 23.68 0.86
C TYR A 580 -24.68 23.20 -0.58
N ARG A 581 -25.38 23.98 -1.41
CA ARG A 581 -25.60 23.65 -2.83
C ARG A 581 -24.53 24.25 -3.77
N THR A 582 -23.82 25.28 -3.32
CA THR A 582 -22.87 26.07 -4.12
C THR A 582 -21.46 26.03 -3.56
N ASP A 583 -21.30 25.77 -2.26
CA ASP A 583 -20.02 25.63 -1.56
C ASP A 583 -19.68 24.13 -1.33
N PRO A 584 -18.54 23.64 -1.85
CA PRO A 584 -18.14 22.24 -1.70
C PRO A 584 -17.94 21.79 -0.25
N GLY A 585 -17.44 22.66 0.63
CA GLY A 585 -17.20 22.33 2.04
C GLY A 585 -18.50 22.17 2.82
N GLN A 586 -19.46 23.05 2.55
CA GLN A 586 -20.81 22.99 3.12
C GLN A 586 -21.65 21.85 2.54
N TYR A 587 -21.46 21.49 1.26
CA TYR A 587 -22.06 20.29 0.67
C TYR A 587 -21.64 19.03 1.42
N VAL A 588 -20.34 18.91 1.69
CA VAL A 588 -19.75 17.80 2.48
C VAL A 588 -20.21 17.86 3.93
N GLY A 589 -20.35 19.05 4.53
CA GLY A 589 -20.92 19.23 5.86
C GLY A 589 -22.35 18.70 5.98
N GLY A 590 -23.23 19.02 5.02
CA GLY A 590 -24.60 18.50 4.97
C GLY A 590 -24.67 16.99 4.73
N LEU A 591 -23.77 16.46 3.90
CA LEU A 591 -23.62 15.01 3.68
C LEU A 591 -23.20 14.30 4.97
N ALA A 592 -22.19 14.82 5.68
CA ALA A 592 -21.73 14.24 6.93
C ALA A 592 -22.84 14.25 8.01
N LEU A 593 -23.55 15.36 8.17
CA LEU A 593 -24.65 15.51 9.12
C LEU A 593 -25.75 14.45 8.88
N THR A 594 -26.19 14.32 7.63
CA THR A 594 -27.27 13.40 7.25
C THR A 594 -26.83 11.93 7.32
N SER A 595 -25.62 11.61 6.88
CA SER A 595 -25.04 10.27 6.99
C SER A 595 -24.85 9.81 8.44
N VAL A 596 -24.36 10.69 9.32
CA VAL A 596 -24.21 10.36 10.75
C VAL A 596 -25.57 10.14 11.39
N ALA A 597 -26.55 11.00 11.12
CA ALA A 597 -27.90 10.84 11.63
C ALA A 597 -28.54 9.52 11.18
N GLY A 598 -28.41 9.18 9.89
CA GLY A 598 -28.91 7.90 9.35
C GLY A 598 -28.18 6.69 9.91
N GLY A 599 -26.86 6.77 10.10
CA GLY A 599 -26.08 5.69 10.69
C GLY A 599 -26.43 5.43 12.16
N LEU A 600 -26.54 6.49 12.96
CA LEU A 600 -26.98 6.40 14.36
C LEU A 600 -28.40 5.84 14.46
N ALA A 601 -29.29 6.26 13.57
CA ALA A 601 -30.64 5.74 13.48
C ALA A 601 -30.65 4.23 13.19
N SER A 602 -29.84 3.77 12.24
CA SER A 602 -29.71 2.33 11.95
C SER A 602 -29.26 1.55 13.18
N VAL A 603 -28.24 2.03 13.89
CA VAL A 603 -27.73 1.38 15.12
C VAL A 603 -28.82 1.32 16.19
N ALA A 604 -29.57 2.40 16.39
CA ALA A 604 -30.68 2.45 17.34
C ALA A 604 -31.83 1.50 16.95
N GLY A 605 -31.99 1.20 15.65
CA GLY A 605 -32.94 0.22 15.12
C GLY A 605 -32.52 -1.25 15.26
N GLY A 606 -31.25 -1.50 15.65
CA GLY A 606 -30.63 -2.83 15.66
C GLY A 606 -29.85 -3.18 14.38
N GLY A 607 -29.71 -2.22 13.46
CA GLY A 607 -28.98 -2.33 12.20
C GLY A 607 -27.51 -1.88 12.27
N LYS A 608 -26.83 -1.96 11.13
CA LYS A 608 -25.43 -1.53 10.99
C LYS A 608 -25.35 -0.05 10.65
N PHE A 609 -24.54 0.72 11.39
CA PHE A 609 -24.29 2.15 11.15
C PHE A 609 -24.03 2.47 9.68
N GLU A 610 -23.20 1.65 9.01
CA GLU A 610 -22.83 1.80 7.61
C GLU A 610 -24.04 1.81 6.66
N ASN A 611 -24.91 0.81 6.76
CA ASN A 611 -26.09 0.69 5.89
C ASN A 611 -27.01 1.90 6.05
N GLY A 612 -27.13 2.41 7.27
CA GLY A 612 -27.89 3.62 7.55
C GLY A 612 -27.25 4.89 7.05
N ALA A 613 -25.93 5.01 7.19
CA ALA A 613 -25.17 6.16 6.73
C ALA A 613 -25.21 6.28 5.20
N VAL A 614 -25.10 5.16 4.48
CA VAL A 614 -25.24 5.12 3.02
C VAL A 614 -26.65 5.48 2.60
N THR A 615 -27.68 4.89 3.22
CA THR A 615 -29.08 5.17 2.86
C THR A 615 -29.43 6.65 3.06
N ALA A 616 -28.98 7.27 4.15
CA ALA A 616 -29.19 8.69 4.39
C ALA A 616 -28.33 9.59 3.49
N ALA A 617 -27.10 9.18 3.15
CA ALA A 617 -26.26 9.88 2.17
C ALA A 617 -26.95 9.97 0.80
N PHE A 618 -27.51 8.86 0.33
CA PHE A 618 -28.26 8.81 -0.93
C PHE A 618 -29.51 9.71 -0.87
N GLY A 619 -30.26 9.69 0.23
CA GLY A 619 -31.39 10.61 0.43
C GLY A 619 -30.95 12.09 0.34
N TYR A 620 -29.85 12.45 1.00
CA TYR A 620 -29.30 13.80 0.93
C TYR A 620 -28.88 14.19 -0.50
N MET A 621 -28.07 13.37 -1.17
CA MET A 621 -27.53 13.69 -2.49
C MET A 621 -28.60 13.82 -3.58
N TYR A 622 -29.60 12.94 -3.57
CA TYR A 622 -30.59 12.83 -4.64
C TYR A 622 -31.88 13.64 -4.38
N ASN A 623 -32.02 14.21 -3.18
CA ASN A 623 -33.17 15.02 -2.79
C ASN A 623 -32.74 16.36 -2.15
N GLN A 624 -32.13 16.37 -0.96
CA GLN A 624 -31.84 17.61 -0.23
C GLN A 624 -30.80 18.50 -0.91
N ALA A 625 -29.77 17.92 -1.51
CA ALA A 625 -28.72 18.64 -2.23
C ALA A 625 -29.05 18.82 -3.73
N ALA A 626 -30.09 18.13 -4.22
CA ALA A 626 -30.56 18.22 -5.60
C ALA A 626 -31.61 19.34 -5.72
N GLY A 627 -31.20 20.61 -5.84
CA GLY A 627 -32.16 21.72 -5.89
C GLY A 627 -33.22 21.62 -7.01
N LYS A 628 -34.45 22.10 -6.75
CA LYS A 628 -35.40 22.52 -7.81
C LYS A 628 -34.92 23.84 -8.40
N ALA A 629 -34.96 23.97 -9.72
CA ALA A 629 -35.09 25.28 -10.35
C ALA A 629 -36.44 25.86 -9.90
N GLN A 630 -36.43 26.78 -8.93
CA GLN A 630 -37.64 27.53 -8.59
C GLN A 630 -37.70 28.79 -9.43
N ALA A 631 -38.78 28.85 -10.22
CA ALA A 631 -39.26 30.00 -10.97
C ALA A 631 -39.58 31.17 -10.02
N GLY A 632 -39.24 32.39 -10.45
CA GLY A 632 -39.61 33.63 -9.77
C GLY A 632 -38.42 34.54 -9.47
N TYR A 633 -37.75 35.04 -10.51
CA TYR A 633 -36.99 36.28 -10.40
C TYR A 633 -37.44 37.21 -11.52
N ASP A 634 -37.87 38.39 -11.09
CA ASP A 634 -38.53 39.43 -11.87
C ASP A 634 -37.62 39.97 -12.97
N TYR A 635 -38.19 40.14 -14.16
CA TYR A 635 -37.47 40.33 -15.42
C TYR A 635 -37.44 41.80 -15.84
N GLU A 636 -36.90 42.71 -15.04
CA GLU A 636 -36.64 44.07 -15.52
C GLU A 636 -35.24 44.52 -15.12
N ASN A 637 -34.39 44.66 -16.16
CA ASN A 637 -33.01 45.16 -16.17
C ASN A 637 -31.93 44.19 -15.69
N HIS A 638 -31.44 43.34 -16.62
CA HIS A 638 -30.04 43.27 -17.06
C HIS A 638 -29.89 42.15 -18.11
N CYS A 639 -29.44 42.49 -19.31
CA CYS A 639 -29.08 41.51 -20.34
C CYS A 639 -27.78 40.82 -19.95
N ILE A 640 -27.81 39.51 -19.69
CA ILE A 640 -26.68 38.61 -19.96
C ILE A 640 -27.21 37.37 -20.67
N THR A 641 -26.87 37.29 -21.95
CA THR A 641 -26.88 36.08 -22.77
C THR A 641 -25.74 35.16 -22.30
N ASP A 642 -26.00 34.21 -21.41
CA ASP A 642 -25.20 32.98 -21.37
C ASP A 642 -25.93 31.84 -20.66
N GLY A 643 -25.84 30.63 -21.22
CA GLY A 643 -26.49 29.40 -20.72
C GLY A 643 -25.76 28.77 -19.54
N SER A 644 -25.40 29.57 -18.53
CA SER A 644 -24.43 29.20 -17.47
C SER A 644 -25.02 28.96 -16.07
N SER A 645 -26.33 28.91 -15.90
CA SER A 645 -26.95 28.82 -14.55
C SER A 645 -26.97 27.43 -13.90
N PHE A 646 -26.16 26.46 -14.35
CA PHE A 646 -26.01 25.15 -13.69
C PHE A 646 -24.54 24.73 -13.49
N VAL A 647 -23.69 25.73 -13.29
CA VAL A 647 -22.23 25.60 -13.29
C VAL A 647 -21.69 25.92 -11.89
N TYR A 648 -21.45 24.83 -11.13
CA TYR A 648 -20.63 24.66 -9.90
C TYR A 648 -21.30 24.50 -8.52
N PRO A 649 -20.88 23.43 -7.79
CA PRO A 649 -19.60 23.40 -7.04
C PRO A 649 -18.43 22.56 -7.62
N LEU A 650 -18.50 22.04 -8.85
CA LEU A 650 -17.60 20.97 -9.33
C LEU A 650 -16.24 21.40 -9.96
N MET A 651 -15.91 22.69 -10.11
CA MET A 651 -14.66 23.13 -10.77
C MET A 651 -13.37 23.15 -9.92
N PRO A 652 -13.36 23.21 -8.56
CA PRO A 652 -12.09 23.16 -7.82
C PRO A 652 -11.63 21.73 -7.49
N ILE A 653 -12.33 20.68 -7.93
CA ILE A 653 -12.09 19.28 -7.49
C ILE A 653 -10.86 18.64 -8.15
N VAL A 654 -10.23 19.29 -9.14
CA VAL A 654 -9.01 18.78 -9.80
C VAL A 654 -7.73 19.07 -9.00
N GLY A 655 -7.81 19.75 -7.84
CA GLY A 655 -6.62 20.26 -7.13
C GLY A 655 -6.32 19.73 -5.72
N ALA A 656 -7.21 19.00 -5.03
CA ALA A 656 -6.94 18.63 -3.63
C ALA A 656 -7.70 17.38 -3.14
N PRO A 657 -7.15 16.15 -3.30
CA PRO A 657 -7.78 14.96 -2.75
C PRO A 657 -7.53 14.84 -1.23
N LEU A 658 -6.37 15.31 -0.74
CA LEU A 658 -5.94 15.04 0.64
C LEU A 658 -6.53 15.99 1.68
N SER A 659 -6.72 17.28 1.37
CA SER A 659 -7.27 18.26 2.33
C SER A 659 -8.77 18.07 2.57
N LEU A 660 -9.51 17.60 1.56
CA LEU A 660 -10.93 17.25 1.65
C LEU A 660 -11.14 15.95 2.42
N LEU A 661 -10.27 14.95 2.23
CA LEU A 661 -10.23 13.76 3.07
C LEU A 661 -9.85 14.12 4.51
N ARG A 662 -8.87 15.03 4.71
CA ARG A 662 -8.51 15.58 6.04
C ARG A 662 -9.64 16.37 6.68
N GLY A 663 -10.44 17.11 5.90
CA GLY A 663 -11.62 17.84 6.37
C GLY A 663 -12.75 16.90 6.77
N ALA A 664 -12.99 15.84 6.00
CA ALA A 664 -13.96 14.81 6.32
C ALA A 664 -13.51 13.93 7.51
N LEU A 665 -12.25 13.50 7.56
CA LEU A 665 -11.66 12.79 8.71
C LEU A 665 -11.57 13.69 9.95
N SER A 666 -11.30 14.98 9.81
CA SER A 666 -11.29 15.94 10.93
C SER A 666 -12.70 16.19 11.48
N ALA A 667 -13.72 16.22 10.62
CA ALA A 667 -15.13 16.30 11.01
C ALA A 667 -15.66 14.98 11.63
N ILE A 668 -15.09 13.83 11.26
CA ILE A 668 -15.52 12.50 11.74
C ILE A 668 -14.75 12.04 13.00
N PHE A 669 -13.47 12.37 13.12
CA PHE A 669 -12.58 11.92 14.20
C PHE A 669 -12.05 13.04 15.09
N GLY A 670 -12.46 14.30 14.88
CA GLY A 670 -12.00 15.42 15.69
C GLY A 670 -10.52 15.69 15.47
N GLY A 671 -10.17 16.19 14.28
CA GLY A 671 -8.84 16.72 13.99
C GLY A 671 -8.67 18.11 14.60
N GLY A 672 -8.79 18.22 15.92
CA GLY A 672 -8.25 19.35 16.68
C GLY A 672 -6.82 19.04 17.10
N GLU A 673 -6.04 20.08 17.44
CA GLU A 673 -4.84 19.89 18.25
C GLU A 673 -5.17 18.95 19.43
N THR A 674 -4.29 18.02 19.76
CA THR A 674 -4.44 17.17 20.95
C THR A 674 -3.49 17.64 22.03
N THR A 675 -3.91 17.50 23.29
CA THR A 675 -3.08 17.74 24.46
C THR A 675 -2.88 16.42 25.18
N ALA A 676 -1.61 16.02 25.37
CA ALA A 676 -1.26 14.86 26.17
C ALA A 676 -1.32 15.21 27.66
N LEU A 677 -2.04 14.41 28.43
CA LEU A 677 -2.09 14.48 29.88
C LEU A 677 -1.73 13.13 30.48
N TYR A 678 -1.22 13.11 31.71
CA TYR A 678 -0.63 11.91 32.31
C TYR A 678 -1.30 11.56 33.63
N ARG A 679 -1.49 10.26 33.92
CA ARG A 679 -2.08 9.81 35.19
C ARG A 679 -1.40 8.56 35.70
N ALA A 680 -1.12 8.51 37.00
CA ALA A 680 -0.80 7.27 37.67
C ALA A 680 -2.07 6.50 38.03
N VAL A 681 -2.14 5.24 37.63
CA VAL A 681 -3.27 4.33 37.89
C VAL A 681 -2.78 3.08 38.61
N SER A 682 -3.65 2.50 39.45
CA SER A 682 -3.41 1.18 40.02
C SER A 682 -3.50 0.10 38.94
N SER A 683 -2.95 -1.09 39.18
CA SER A 683 -3.06 -2.21 38.24
C SER A 683 -4.52 -2.56 37.90
N ALA A 684 -5.43 -2.49 38.87
CA ALA A 684 -6.85 -2.77 38.64
C ALA A 684 -7.54 -1.70 37.77
N GLU A 685 -7.23 -0.42 38.01
CA GLU A 685 -7.75 0.69 37.19
C GLU A 685 -7.15 0.67 35.78
N TYR A 686 -5.87 0.30 35.64
CA TYR A 686 -5.22 0.12 34.35
C TYR A 686 -5.91 -0.96 33.50
N GLU A 687 -6.14 -2.15 34.06
CA GLU A 687 -6.84 -3.24 33.35
C GLU A 687 -8.27 -2.84 32.99
N GLN A 688 -8.98 -2.12 33.87
CA GLN A 688 -10.34 -1.62 33.58
C GLN A 688 -10.32 -0.65 32.39
N ILE A 689 -9.40 0.30 32.38
CA ILE A 689 -9.28 1.30 31.32
C ILE A 689 -8.89 0.64 29.99
N MET A 690 -7.92 -0.27 29.99
CA MET A 690 -7.48 -0.94 28.77
C MET A 690 -8.56 -1.86 28.17
N ASN A 691 -9.39 -2.48 29.01
CA ASN A 691 -10.48 -3.34 28.52
C ASN A 691 -11.72 -2.57 28.04
N THR A 692 -11.98 -1.39 28.61
CA THR A 692 -13.25 -0.66 28.36
C THR A 692 -13.08 0.65 27.59
N GLY A 693 -11.85 1.16 27.47
CA GLY A 693 -11.54 2.43 26.85
C GLY A 693 -12.15 3.66 27.57
N THR A 694 -12.65 3.50 28.79
CA THR A 694 -13.35 4.56 29.53
C THR A 694 -12.89 4.66 30.98
N PHE A 695 -12.96 5.85 31.56
CA PHE A 695 -12.69 6.06 32.97
C PHE A 695 -13.95 5.85 33.80
N GLN A 696 -13.81 5.19 34.96
CA GLN A 696 -14.90 5.00 35.91
C GLN A 696 -14.64 5.75 37.22
N ALA A 697 -15.73 6.09 37.92
CA ALA A 697 -15.64 6.69 39.25
C ALA A 697 -15.02 5.69 40.22
N GLY A 698 -14.05 6.14 41.03
CA GLY A 698 -13.57 5.34 42.14
C GLY A 698 -14.63 5.28 43.25
N PRO A 699 -14.54 4.32 44.19
CA PRO A 699 -15.52 4.13 45.27
C PRO A 699 -15.79 5.39 46.11
N ASN A 700 -14.82 6.31 46.17
CA ASN A 700 -14.86 7.55 46.94
C ASN A 700 -14.60 8.81 46.09
N SER A 701 -14.78 8.77 44.76
CA SER A 701 -14.44 9.90 43.87
C SER A 701 -15.67 10.67 43.36
N LEU A 702 -15.61 12.00 43.45
CA LEU A 702 -16.64 12.94 43.00
C LEU A 702 -16.63 13.11 41.46
N GLY A 703 -16.98 12.05 40.72
CA GLY A 703 -17.41 12.17 39.31
C GLY A 703 -16.35 12.62 38.30
N GLY A 704 -15.05 12.61 38.62
CA GLY A 704 -13.97 13.00 37.70
C GLY A 704 -12.59 12.42 38.05
N LYS A 705 -11.58 12.81 37.25
CA LYS A 705 -10.18 12.38 37.36
C LYS A 705 -9.24 13.58 37.21
N PHE A 706 -8.15 13.57 37.98
CA PHE A 706 -7.04 14.49 37.77
C PHE A 706 -5.97 13.88 36.87
N PHE A 707 -5.29 14.75 36.14
CA PHE A 707 -4.17 14.42 35.26
C PHE A 707 -3.05 15.44 35.47
N ALA A 708 -1.81 14.97 35.44
CA ALA A 708 -0.63 15.83 35.42
C ALA A 708 -0.31 16.26 33.98
N GLU A 709 0.31 17.42 33.81
CA GLU A 709 0.75 17.91 32.50
C GLU A 709 2.11 17.30 32.05
N THR A 710 2.78 16.55 32.93
CA THR A 710 4.02 15.83 32.59
C THR A 710 4.05 14.43 33.20
N PRO A 711 4.75 13.46 32.58
CA PRO A 711 4.84 12.09 33.10
C PRO A 711 5.57 12.02 34.45
N GLY A 712 6.59 12.86 34.66
CA GLY A 712 7.32 12.93 35.93
C GLY A 712 6.45 13.43 37.11
N ALA A 713 5.52 14.35 36.85
CA ALA A 713 4.54 14.78 37.84
C ALA A 713 3.50 13.68 38.14
N ALA A 714 3.04 12.96 37.11
CA ALA A 714 2.16 11.81 37.30
C ALA A 714 2.84 10.70 38.13
N ALA A 715 4.12 10.43 37.89
CA ALA A 715 4.89 9.43 38.64
C ALA A 715 5.03 9.79 40.12
N LYS A 716 5.43 11.04 40.44
CA LYS A 716 5.47 11.53 41.83
C LYS A 716 4.12 11.41 42.52
N TRP A 717 3.04 11.67 41.80
CA TRP A 717 1.69 11.55 42.34
C TRP A 717 1.30 10.09 42.60
N GLY A 718 1.69 9.18 41.70
CA GLY A 718 1.53 7.74 41.88
C GLY A 718 2.27 7.20 43.10
N GLU A 719 3.50 7.67 43.33
CA GLU A 719 4.29 7.32 44.53
C GLU A 719 3.58 7.74 45.82
N VAL A 720 2.99 8.94 45.85
CA VAL A 720 2.27 9.47 47.03
C VAL A 720 0.95 8.74 47.27
N LEU A 721 0.19 8.43 46.21
CA LEU A 721 -1.16 7.85 46.34
C LEU A 721 -1.17 6.32 46.48
N ASN A 722 -0.28 5.62 45.77
CA ASN A 722 -0.31 4.15 45.67
C ASN A 722 0.95 3.50 46.27
N GLY A 723 1.99 4.27 46.56
CA GLY A 723 3.30 3.78 47.02
C GLY A 723 4.27 3.49 45.88
N ALA A 724 5.57 3.53 46.17
CA ALA A 724 6.63 3.28 45.19
C ALA A 724 6.48 1.89 44.55
N GLY A 725 6.47 1.84 43.22
CA GLY A 725 6.35 0.59 42.43
C GLY A 725 4.93 0.02 42.29
N ASN A 726 3.91 0.63 42.89
CA ASN A 726 2.53 0.10 42.91
C ASN A 726 1.58 0.84 41.95
N PHE A 727 2.10 1.53 40.94
CA PHE A 727 1.30 2.25 39.95
C PHE A 727 1.92 2.15 38.55
N LYS A 728 1.09 2.37 37.52
CA LYS A 728 1.51 2.57 36.14
C LYS A 728 1.18 3.99 35.70
N VAL A 729 2.05 4.62 34.93
CA VAL A 729 1.75 5.92 34.32
C VAL A 729 1.16 5.69 32.93
N ILE A 730 -0.03 6.24 32.71
CA ILE A 730 -0.67 6.25 31.40
C ILE A 730 -0.64 7.66 30.82
N GLU A 731 -0.45 7.73 29.50
CA GLU A 731 -0.66 8.91 28.69
C GLU A 731 -2.08 8.89 28.13
N VAL A 732 -2.74 10.03 28.20
CA VAL A 732 -4.13 10.25 27.82
C VAL A 732 -4.15 11.43 26.86
N GLU A 733 -4.24 11.14 25.57
CA GLU A 733 -4.36 12.15 24.53
C GLU A 733 -5.82 12.55 24.39
N LEU A 734 -6.10 13.84 24.61
CA LEU A 734 -7.43 14.43 24.49
C LEU A 734 -7.43 15.53 23.42
N PRO A 735 -8.55 15.78 22.74
CA PRO A 735 -8.70 17.01 21.94
C PRO A 735 -8.40 18.24 22.82
N SER A 736 -7.58 19.18 22.35
CA SER A 736 -7.12 20.35 23.11
C SER A 736 -8.29 21.21 23.61
N GLY A 737 -9.42 21.25 22.91
CA GLY A 737 -10.67 21.86 23.39
C GLY A 737 -11.25 21.19 24.64
N ALA A 738 -11.18 19.85 24.73
CA ALA A 738 -11.59 19.10 25.91
C ALA A 738 -10.54 19.19 27.04
N ALA A 739 -9.24 19.15 26.70
CA ALA A 739 -8.19 19.32 27.70
C ALA A 739 -8.16 20.74 28.30
N SER A 740 -8.48 21.76 27.50
CA SER A 740 -8.58 23.16 27.95
C SER A 740 -9.83 23.45 28.77
N SER A 741 -10.92 22.68 28.59
CA SER A 741 -12.10 22.78 29.43
C SER A 741 -11.93 22.13 30.81
N PHE A 742 -10.87 21.35 31.00
CA PHE A 742 -10.53 20.81 32.33
C PHE A 742 -10.05 21.93 33.25
N MET A 743 -10.47 21.87 34.51
CA MET A 743 -10.04 22.84 35.51
C MET A 743 -8.55 22.68 35.79
N ARG A 744 -7.76 23.72 35.48
CA ARG A 744 -6.30 23.70 35.65
C ARG A 744 -5.91 24.22 37.04
N PHE A 745 -4.98 23.51 37.68
CA PHE A 745 -4.34 23.87 38.94
C PHE A 745 -2.85 24.09 38.66
N GLU A 746 -2.38 25.32 38.85
CA GLU A 746 -0.98 25.69 38.59
C GLU A 746 0.01 24.97 39.53
N ARG A 747 -0.41 24.65 40.76
CA ARG A 747 0.35 23.85 41.73
C ARG A 747 -0.61 23.01 42.57
N LEU A 748 -0.59 21.70 42.37
CA LEU A 748 -1.21 20.72 43.26
C LEU A 748 -0.13 20.18 44.21
N ASP A 749 -0.40 20.19 45.52
CA ASP A 749 0.52 19.93 46.64
C ASP A 749 1.69 18.97 46.32
N GLY A 750 2.88 19.54 46.08
CA GLY A 750 4.13 18.78 45.89
C GLY A 750 4.32 18.05 44.55
N ILE A 751 3.36 18.16 43.61
CA ILE A 751 3.28 17.31 42.41
C ILE A 751 3.49 18.10 41.10
N GLY A 752 3.08 19.37 41.04
CA GLY A 752 3.21 20.24 39.86
C GLY A 752 1.87 20.65 39.25
N PRO A 753 1.85 21.16 37.99
CA PRO A 753 0.62 21.57 37.31
C PRO A 753 -0.25 20.35 36.93
N ALA A 754 -1.55 20.47 37.19
CA ALA A 754 -2.53 19.39 36.99
C ALA A 754 -3.86 19.92 36.43
N ARG A 755 -4.65 19.03 35.83
CA ARG A 755 -5.97 19.31 35.27
C ARG A 755 -7.00 18.33 35.80
N TYR A 756 -8.19 18.82 36.12
CA TYR A 756 -9.32 18.00 36.56
C TYR A 756 -10.43 17.97 35.51
N GLY A 757 -10.79 16.76 35.07
CA GLY A 757 -11.88 16.52 34.12
C GLY A 757 -12.98 15.66 34.73
N THR A 758 -14.25 16.06 34.56
CA THR A 758 -15.41 15.23 34.91
C THR A 758 -15.51 14.03 33.96
N LEU A 759 -16.00 12.89 34.44
CA LEU A 759 -16.12 11.65 33.66
C LEU A 759 -16.98 11.81 32.39
N ASP A 760 -18.01 12.66 32.44
CA ASP A 760 -18.89 12.91 31.30
C ASP A 760 -18.13 13.55 30.13
N ILE A 761 -17.42 14.66 30.40
CA ILE A 761 -16.57 15.34 29.40
C ILE A 761 -15.40 14.43 28.98
N LEU A 762 -14.75 13.77 29.94
CA LEU A 762 -13.58 12.92 29.70
C LEU A 762 -13.91 11.72 28.80
N ASN A 763 -15.00 11.00 29.06
CA ASN A 763 -15.36 9.83 28.26
C ASN A 763 -16.05 10.22 26.94
N SER A 764 -16.81 11.33 26.91
CA SER A 764 -17.40 11.86 25.68
C SER A 764 -16.35 12.38 24.69
N ALA A 765 -15.18 12.80 25.18
CA ALA A 765 -14.05 13.23 24.37
C ALA A 765 -13.27 12.08 23.70
N LYS A 766 -13.61 10.82 23.99
CA LYS A 766 -12.98 9.60 23.43
C LYS A 766 -11.44 9.64 23.45
N PRO A 767 -10.81 9.71 24.63
CA PRO A 767 -9.36 9.81 24.77
C PRO A 767 -8.63 8.61 24.16
N VAL A 768 -7.47 8.86 23.57
CA VAL A 768 -6.53 7.80 23.19
C VAL A 768 -5.61 7.55 24.38
N ILE A 769 -5.51 6.29 24.82
CA ILE A 769 -4.81 5.92 26.05
C ILE A 769 -3.62 5.02 25.71
N ARG A 770 -2.43 5.38 26.20
CA ARG A 770 -1.19 4.63 26.00
C ARG A 770 -0.53 4.34 27.34
N SER A 771 0.06 3.17 27.50
CA SER A 771 0.95 2.91 28.64
C SER A 771 2.32 3.50 28.35
N LEU A 772 2.89 4.18 29.34
CA LEU A 772 4.30 4.51 29.31
C LEU A 772 5.12 3.38 29.97
N PRO A 773 6.36 3.15 29.52
CA PRO A 773 7.26 2.14 30.10
C PRO A 773 7.68 2.47 31.53
#